data_AF-A0A7S1VV97-F1
#
_entry.id   AF-A0A7S1VV97-F1
#
_cell.length_a   1.000
_cell.length_b   1.000
_cell.length_c   1.000
_cell.angle_alpha   90.00
_cell.angle_beta   90.00
_cell.angle_gamma   90.00
#
_symmetry.space_group_name_H-M   'P 1'
#
loop_
_entity.id
_entity.type
_entity.pdbx_description
1 polymer ?
#
loop_
_entity_poly.entity_id
_entity_poly.type
_entity_poly.pdbx_seq_one_letter_code
_entity_poly.pdbx_strand_id
1 'polypeptide(L)'
;DESSRLMVARPDGLYTYSPTQKVGVAPIEGTKLAICAVPSLTTTAEGEAASAYALVASTDMKSGRDAVDIYDATNKLVAFHVLLSPGHRALRAAGVRSRSGRSSAIVVSSGGSVVTLTEKDTDEKVGLLTQKNLYGAAISMAYADPIYPRNEITNLYCKHAEHLYRKGDFAAAMEQYIYTIGSLESSHVILRYLDAPKIPMLAKYLEELRNRKLATPVHNELLRTCYLKLNDNEAADKLLAQRSAPGESAVETISNLTHNPKEALATLCTLNAPQAAEALMVHGAALARAAPKETAGIVVSLCVGTYSPAALAEAAEKADGAGRLLEYALDERTRQCEPYAVHLFTAAFLENPKVLRLVLAHCNRNKCYLTPTLRRTLLELTLDEWKAAGKNGDTEAEKLRRKEAITALTDAHCREIGDYDALVIVQLAGFAEGELLLYERLQMVPMLLARYAEDGGDRARRQMLAMCRKDPQILADVLGHFVGIAGDKIDHDRLEDDGGSVNSEEEEILDDIREALTLARSQGVLPPVRIARILAGEGVGQFSSTAVDGKEEKNTVPLSVALDYVGDILDESRKEISRLRGEVEEYNELCNKMESDIDSLLSGVRESSSASKKDIDVDEMYARLRTSMEEGGSAGTVPPSQENRTLQAREAFWREMNQSEDRFETICKFFSKGIIQ
;
A
#
# COMPACT_ATOMS: atom_id res chain seq x y z
N ASP A 1 41.51 -30.73 19.38
CA ASP A 1 41.71 -29.38 19.96
C ASP A 1 42.51 -28.44 19.05
N GLU A 2 41.96 -28.11 17.88
CA GLU A 2 42.49 -27.02 17.01
C GLU A 2 41.70 -25.69 17.17
N SER A 3 40.72 -25.65 18.07
CA SER A 3 39.72 -24.58 18.23
C SER A 3 40.25 -23.35 18.98
N SER A 4 41.22 -23.51 19.88
CA SER A 4 41.73 -22.42 20.71
C SER A 4 42.78 -21.57 19.97
N ARG A 5 42.36 -20.42 19.43
CA ARG A 5 43.24 -19.45 18.75
C ARG A 5 43.56 -18.28 19.69
N LEU A 6 44.85 -18.04 19.96
CA LEU A 6 45.32 -16.88 20.72
C LEU A 6 45.66 -15.73 19.76
N MET A 7 45.14 -14.53 20.03
CA MET A 7 45.45 -13.33 19.24
C MET A 7 46.27 -12.33 20.07
N VAL A 8 47.37 -11.85 19.50
CA VAL A 8 48.30 -10.92 20.16
C VAL A 8 48.53 -9.72 19.24
N ALA A 9 48.15 -8.53 19.71
CA ALA A 9 48.46 -7.28 19.03
C ALA A 9 49.91 -6.86 19.33
N ARG A 10 50.74 -6.75 18.30
CA ARG A 10 52.10 -6.22 18.36
C ARG A 10 52.18 -4.90 17.60
N PRO A 11 53.22 -4.07 17.83
CA PRO A 11 53.36 -2.79 17.13
C PRO A 11 53.41 -2.90 15.61
N ASP A 12 53.88 -4.05 15.09
CA ASP A 12 54.03 -4.37 13.67
C ASP A 12 52.81 -5.08 13.06
N GLY A 13 51.82 -5.50 13.87
CA GLY A 13 50.60 -6.13 13.37
C GLY A 13 49.89 -7.02 14.39
N LEU A 14 48.81 -7.64 13.95
CA LEU A 14 48.03 -8.60 14.74
C LEU A 14 48.47 -10.03 14.42
N TYR A 15 48.84 -10.80 15.43
CA TYR A 15 49.36 -12.15 15.29
C TYR A 15 48.34 -13.16 15.82
N THR A 16 48.08 -14.22 15.05
CA THR A 16 47.22 -15.35 15.46
C THR A 16 48.06 -16.61 15.66
N TYR A 17 47.94 -17.24 16.83
CA TYR A 17 48.64 -18.46 17.22
C TYR A 17 47.65 -19.59 17.47
N SER A 18 47.96 -20.79 17.00
CA SER A 18 47.40 -22.04 17.51
C SER A 18 48.26 -22.54 18.67
N PRO A 19 47.81 -23.55 19.45
CA PRO A 19 48.61 -24.11 20.55
C PRO A 19 49.98 -24.63 20.14
N THR A 20 50.19 -24.91 18.84
CA THR A 20 51.39 -25.55 18.31
C THR A 20 52.16 -24.70 17.28
N GLN A 21 51.51 -23.74 16.60
CA GLN A 21 52.15 -22.96 15.53
C GLN A 21 51.61 -21.54 15.43
N LYS A 22 52.43 -20.64 14.87
CA LYS A 22 51.97 -19.34 14.37
C LYS A 22 51.11 -19.55 13.11
N VAL A 23 49.84 -19.14 13.16
CA VAL A 23 48.84 -19.40 12.12
C VAL A 23 48.75 -18.27 11.09
N GLY A 24 48.95 -17.02 11.51
CA GLY A 24 48.84 -15.87 10.60
C GLY A 24 49.29 -14.54 11.20
N VAL A 25 49.51 -13.56 10.31
CA VAL A 25 49.79 -12.16 10.66
C VAL A 25 48.88 -11.29 9.80
N ALA A 26 48.17 -10.35 10.45
CA ALA A 26 47.42 -9.30 9.79
C ALA A 26 48.13 -7.96 9.98
N PRO A 27 48.46 -7.23 8.90
CA PRO A 27 49.11 -5.93 8.99
C PRO A 27 48.08 -4.87 9.38
N ILE A 28 47.85 -4.71 10.69
CA ILE A 28 47.13 -3.56 11.24
C ILE A 28 48.18 -2.55 11.62
N GLU A 29 48.20 -1.39 10.97
CA GLU A 29 49.17 -0.32 11.21
C GLU A 29 48.83 0.48 12.48
N GLY A 30 49.75 1.29 12.99
CA GLY A 30 49.53 2.18 14.14
C GLY A 30 49.86 1.59 15.52
N THR A 31 49.98 2.46 16.52
CA THR A 31 50.32 2.08 17.90
C THR A 31 49.14 1.41 18.58
N LYS A 32 49.27 0.15 18.99
CA LYS A 32 48.17 -0.65 19.55
C LYS A 32 47.84 -0.19 20.98
N LEU A 33 46.58 0.11 21.23
CA LEU A 33 46.06 0.60 22.52
C LEU A 33 45.34 -0.51 23.29
N ALA A 34 44.44 -1.22 22.62
CA ALA A 34 43.65 -2.29 23.22
C ALA A 34 43.31 -3.36 22.17
N ILE A 35 43.16 -4.59 22.62
CA ILE A 35 42.63 -5.71 21.83
C ILE A 35 41.55 -6.42 22.64
N CYS A 36 40.47 -6.82 21.98
CA CYS A 36 39.43 -7.63 22.60
C CYS A 36 38.86 -8.67 21.62
N ALA A 37 38.57 -9.87 22.12
CA ALA A 37 37.85 -10.90 21.38
C ALA A 37 36.35 -10.60 21.41
N VAL A 38 35.71 -10.65 20.24
CA VAL A 38 34.25 -10.50 20.11
C VAL A 38 33.64 -11.90 20.01
N PRO A 39 32.68 -12.28 20.88
CA PRO A 39 32.06 -13.61 20.83
C PRO A 39 31.40 -13.86 19.46
N SER A 40 31.45 -15.08 18.91
CA SER A 40 30.73 -15.46 17.67
C SER A 40 29.46 -16.26 18.00
N LEU A 41 28.52 -16.36 17.03
CA LEU A 41 27.29 -17.15 17.08
C LEU A 41 27.52 -18.66 16.87
N THR A 42 28.62 -19.06 16.25
CA THR A 42 28.87 -20.46 15.89
C THR A 42 29.29 -21.29 17.09
N THR A 43 28.32 -21.91 17.77
CA THR A 43 28.57 -23.06 18.63
C THR A 43 28.82 -24.27 17.74
N THR A 44 30.08 -24.69 17.60
CA THR A 44 30.35 -26.07 17.21
C THR A 44 29.84 -27.00 18.32
N ALA A 45 29.45 -28.23 17.98
CA ALA A 45 28.82 -29.21 18.88
C ALA A 45 29.67 -29.64 20.09
N GLU A 46 30.86 -29.08 20.24
CA GLU A 46 31.72 -29.17 21.42
C GLU A 46 31.88 -27.75 21.96
N GLY A 47 31.44 -27.52 23.19
CA GLY A 47 31.15 -26.22 23.81
C GLY A 47 32.32 -25.26 24.02
N GLU A 48 33.08 -24.93 22.98
CA GLU A 48 34.05 -23.83 22.97
C GLU A 48 33.63 -22.76 21.94
N ALA A 49 33.32 -21.56 22.43
CA ALA A 49 33.00 -20.42 21.59
C ALA A 49 34.30 -19.90 20.94
N ALA A 50 34.62 -20.35 19.73
CA ALA A 50 35.66 -19.73 18.93
C ALA A 50 35.25 -18.28 18.61
N SER A 51 35.99 -17.30 19.12
CA SER A 51 35.81 -15.90 18.75
C SER A 51 36.27 -15.70 17.29
N ALA A 52 35.33 -15.39 16.40
CA ALA A 52 35.60 -15.18 14.98
C ALA A 52 36.19 -13.79 14.69
N TYR A 53 35.89 -12.80 15.53
CA TYR A 53 36.29 -11.41 15.33
C TYR A 53 37.13 -10.88 16.49
N ALA A 54 38.17 -10.12 16.17
CA ALA A 54 38.97 -9.37 17.14
C ALA A 54 38.84 -7.87 16.89
N LEU A 55 38.52 -7.12 17.94
CA LEU A 55 38.56 -5.66 17.92
C LEU A 55 39.96 -5.20 18.34
N VAL A 56 40.56 -4.33 17.54
CA VAL A 56 41.86 -3.71 17.79
C VAL A 56 41.69 -2.20 17.76
N ALA A 57 42.00 -1.53 18.88
CA ALA A 57 42.12 -0.07 18.92
C ALA A 57 43.59 0.31 18.70
N SER A 58 43.85 1.20 17.75
CA SER A 58 45.20 1.65 17.42
C SER A 58 45.25 3.15 17.15
N THR A 59 46.36 3.82 17.46
CA THR A 59 46.58 5.22 17.07
C THR A 59 47.27 5.25 15.72
N ASP A 60 46.63 5.86 14.73
CA ASP A 60 47.23 6.10 13.41
C ASP A 60 48.34 7.15 13.53
N MET A 61 49.54 6.79 13.10
CA MET A 61 50.71 7.66 13.17
C MET A 61 50.64 8.84 12.21
N LYS A 62 49.85 8.73 11.12
CA LYS A 62 49.72 9.78 10.10
C LYS A 62 48.74 10.86 10.55
N SER A 63 47.60 10.48 11.11
CA SER A 63 46.56 11.41 11.54
C SER A 63 46.59 11.76 13.02
N GLY A 64 47.35 11.03 13.85
CA GLY A 64 47.38 11.19 15.30
C GLY A 64 46.05 10.84 15.98
N ARG A 65 45.12 10.22 15.26
CA ARG A 65 43.79 9.84 15.75
C ARG A 65 43.73 8.36 16.08
N ASP A 66 42.87 8.00 17.02
CA ASP A 66 42.61 6.62 17.37
C ASP A 66 41.62 6.00 16.39
N ALA A 67 42.00 4.86 15.83
CA ALA A 67 41.22 3.99 14.96
C ALA A 67 40.75 2.75 15.73
N VAL A 68 39.58 2.25 15.35
CA VAL A 68 39.03 0.99 15.83
C VAL A 68 38.81 0.08 14.62
N ASP A 69 39.52 -1.04 14.62
CA ASP A 69 39.47 -2.07 13.60
C ASP A 69 38.79 -3.33 14.14
N ILE A 70 37.88 -3.91 13.36
CA ILE A 70 37.37 -5.27 13.59
C ILE A 70 38.00 -6.19 12.56
N TYR A 71 38.77 -7.16 13.02
CA TYR A 71 39.43 -8.17 12.21
C TYR A 71 38.69 -9.50 12.27
N ASP A 72 38.34 -10.06 11.12
CA ASP A 72 37.78 -11.41 10.97
C ASP A 72 38.92 -12.41 10.80
N ALA A 73 39.13 -13.24 11.83
CA ALA A 73 40.19 -14.25 11.83
C ALA A 73 39.86 -15.48 10.98
N THR A 74 38.60 -15.68 10.61
CA THR A 74 38.15 -16.78 9.74
C THR A 74 38.43 -16.43 8.28
N ASN A 75 37.99 -15.23 7.85
CA ASN A 75 38.16 -14.77 6.47
C ASN A 75 39.46 -13.98 6.24
N LYS A 76 40.28 -13.77 7.29
CA LYS A 76 41.57 -13.05 7.28
C LYS A 76 41.48 -11.64 6.69
N LEU A 77 40.45 -10.90 7.08
CA LEU A 77 40.16 -9.56 6.55
C LEU A 77 39.83 -8.57 7.66
N VAL A 78 40.05 -7.28 7.42
CA VAL A 78 39.52 -6.20 8.28
C VAL A 78 38.07 -5.97 7.87
N ALA A 79 37.13 -6.40 8.72
CA ALA A 79 35.70 -6.33 8.48
C ALA A 79 35.14 -4.92 8.68
N PHE A 80 35.75 -4.13 9.56
CA PHE A 80 35.31 -2.76 9.84
C PHE A 80 36.48 -1.89 10.30
N HIS A 81 36.51 -0.63 9.87
CA HIS A 81 37.48 0.38 10.28
C HIS A 81 36.75 1.69 10.54
N VAL A 82 36.98 2.30 11.70
CA VAL A 82 36.44 3.62 12.04
C VAL A 82 37.50 4.48 12.73
N LEU A 83 37.58 5.75 12.35
CA LEU A 83 38.40 6.75 13.03
C LEU A 83 37.55 7.48 14.07
N LEU A 84 38.03 7.54 15.31
CA LEU A 84 37.39 8.32 16.36
C LEU A 84 37.51 9.83 16.07
N SER A 85 36.55 10.59 16.58
CA SER A 85 36.54 12.05 16.45
C SER A 85 37.83 12.68 17.01
N PRO A 86 38.34 13.78 16.42
CA PRO A 86 39.55 14.43 16.89
C PRO A 86 39.48 14.74 18.41
N GLY A 87 40.51 14.34 19.16
CA GLY A 87 40.59 14.53 20.61
C GLY A 87 39.99 13.39 21.47
N HIS A 88 39.23 12.46 20.88
CA HIS A 88 38.75 11.26 21.57
C HIS A 88 39.76 10.13 21.45
N ARG A 89 40.24 9.61 22.59
CA ARG A 89 41.14 8.46 22.65
C ARG A 89 40.43 7.19 23.09
N ALA A 90 40.77 6.04 22.51
CA ALA A 90 40.24 4.75 22.92
C ALA A 90 40.90 4.29 24.23
N LEU A 91 40.13 4.25 25.32
CA LEU A 91 40.63 3.86 26.65
C LEU A 91 40.54 2.35 26.88
N ARG A 92 39.39 1.76 26.55
CA ARG A 92 39.11 0.34 26.79
C ARG A 92 38.19 -0.20 25.71
N ALA A 93 38.43 -1.45 25.32
CA ALA A 93 37.56 -2.20 24.44
C ALA A 93 37.04 -3.48 25.13
N ALA A 94 35.78 -3.83 24.87
CA ALA A 94 35.15 -5.04 25.40
C ALA A 94 34.20 -5.65 24.36
N GLY A 95 34.29 -6.97 24.15
CA GLY A 95 33.32 -7.77 23.43
C GLY A 95 32.23 -8.23 24.39
N VAL A 96 30.97 -7.89 24.09
CA VAL A 96 29.80 -8.23 24.90
C VAL A 96 28.81 -8.98 24.03
N ARG A 97 28.15 -10.00 24.60
CA ARG A 97 26.99 -10.64 23.97
C ARG A 97 25.73 -10.09 24.62
N SER A 98 24.84 -9.56 23.80
CA SER A 98 23.52 -9.09 24.25
C SER A 98 22.66 -10.27 24.71
N ARG A 99 21.67 -10.00 25.57
CA ARG A 99 20.62 -10.97 25.93
C ARG A 99 19.84 -11.47 24.72
N SER A 100 19.83 -10.72 23.62
CA SER A 100 19.23 -11.11 22.34
C SER A 100 20.10 -12.06 21.51
N GLY A 101 21.26 -12.49 22.02
CA GLY A 101 22.19 -13.38 21.30
C GLY A 101 23.12 -12.66 20.32
N ARG A 102 22.92 -11.35 20.06
CA ARG A 102 23.79 -10.55 19.19
C ARG A 102 25.14 -10.25 19.83
N SER A 103 26.19 -10.32 19.04
CA SER A 103 27.54 -9.93 19.43
C SER A 103 27.76 -8.44 19.21
N SER A 104 28.39 -7.77 20.19
CA SER A 104 28.64 -6.34 20.14
C SER A 104 30.01 -6.03 20.70
N ALA A 105 30.71 -5.08 20.10
CA ALA A 105 32.00 -4.63 20.55
C ALA A 105 31.87 -3.17 21.02
N ILE A 106 32.33 -2.90 22.24
CA ILE A 106 32.18 -1.61 22.91
C ILE A 106 33.55 -1.00 23.07
N VAL A 107 33.70 0.27 22.69
CA VAL A 107 34.90 1.08 22.90
C VAL A 107 34.53 2.31 23.71
N VAL A 108 35.20 2.49 24.85
CA VAL A 108 35.03 3.67 25.71
C VAL A 108 36.07 4.71 25.31
N SER A 109 35.62 5.92 24.97
CA SER A 109 36.50 7.02 24.62
C SER A 109 36.82 7.93 25.82
N SER A 110 37.95 8.63 25.76
CA SER A 110 38.37 9.61 26.78
C SER A 110 37.46 10.83 26.88
N GLY A 111 36.60 11.08 25.88
CA GLY A 111 35.62 12.17 25.90
C GLY A 111 34.28 11.80 26.55
N GLY A 112 34.22 10.70 27.31
CA GLY A 112 32.99 10.26 27.98
C GLY A 112 31.96 9.57 27.09
N SER A 113 32.25 9.38 25.80
CA SER A 113 31.39 8.69 24.85
C SER A 113 31.71 7.19 24.76
N VAL A 114 30.67 6.38 24.57
CA VAL A 114 30.77 4.93 24.36
C VAL A 114 30.35 4.61 22.93
N VAL A 115 31.26 4.01 22.16
CA VAL A 115 31.01 3.55 20.79
C VAL A 115 30.66 2.07 20.84
N THR A 116 29.46 1.72 20.41
CA THR A 116 28.99 0.33 20.35
C THR A 116 28.87 -0.11 18.90
N LEU A 117 29.61 -1.15 18.54
CA LEU A 117 29.59 -1.79 17.23
C LEU A 117 28.80 -3.11 17.36
N THR A 118 27.57 -3.11 16.89
CA THR A 118 26.71 -4.30 16.93
C THR A 118 26.81 -5.06 15.62
N GLU A 119 27.02 -6.38 15.68
CA GLU A 119 26.94 -7.21 14.49
C GLU A 119 25.52 -7.18 13.91
N LYS A 120 25.43 -6.96 12.59
CA LYS A 120 24.16 -7.01 11.86
C LYS A 120 23.72 -8.45 11.64
N ASP A 121 22.41 -8.67 11.65
CA ASP A 121 21.84 -9.98 11.37
C ASP A 121 22.08 -10.36 9.89
N THR A 122 22.03 -11.66 9.58
CA THR A 122 22.23 -12.17 8.21
C THR A 122 21.27 -11.50 7.22
N ASP A 123 20.00 -11.32 7.60
CA ASP A 123 19.00 -10.61 6.79
C ASP A 123 19.40 -9.17 6.46
N GLU A 124 19.88 -8.41 7.44
CA GLU A 124 20.34 -7.04 7.22
C GLU A 124 21.59 -7.00 6.35
N LYS A 125 22.54 -7.92 6.56
CA LYS A 125 23.75 -8.02 5.74
C LYS A 125 23.41 -8.34 4.28
N VAL A 126 22.53 -9.30 4.05
CA VAL A 126 22.00 -9.66 2.71
C VAL A 126 21.28 -8.47 2.08
N GLY A 127 20.46 -7.74 2.85
CA GLY A 127 19.78 -6.53 2.39
C GLY A 127 20.74 -5.44 1.93
N LEU A 128 21.82 -5.18 2.69
CA LEU A 128 22.86 -4.20 2.34
C LEU A 128 23.65 -4.61 1.09
N LEU A 129 24.00 -5.89 0.97
CA LEU A 129 24.68 -6.40 -0.22
C LEU A 129 23.80 -6.30 -1.47
N THR A 130 22.51 -6.59 -1.31
CA THR A 130 21.49 -6.43 -2.35
C THR A 130 21.37 -4.96 -2.79
N GLN A 131 21.33 -4.02 -1.84
CA GLN A 131 21.29 -2.58 -2.13
C GLN A 131 22.53 -2.11 -2.90
N LYS A 132 23.69 -2.71 -2.65
CA LYS A 132 24.94 -2.43 -3.38
C LYS A 132 25.10 -3.22 -4.68
N ASN A 133 24.09 -3.98 -5.10
CA ASN A 133 24.11 -4.87 -6.27
C ASN A 133 25.19 -5.98 -6.22
N LEU A 134 25.64 -6.37 -5.02
CA LEU A 134 26.61 -7.44 -4.79
C LEU A 134 25.90 -8.78 -4.53
N TYR A 135 25.11 -9.23 -5.49
CA TYR A 135 24.25 -10.40 -5.34
C TYR A 135 25.00 -11.72 -5.13
N GLY A 136 26.14 -11.94 -5.80
CA GLY A 136 26.93 -13.15 -5.60
C GLY A 136 27.44 -13.29 -4.15
N ALA A 137 27.88 -12.19 -3.56
CA ALA A 137 28.27 -12.16 -2.14
C ALA A 137 27.04 -12.38 -1.24
N ALA A 138 25.91 -11.75 -1.55
CA ALA A 138 24.67 -11.93 -0.80
C ALA A 138 24.20 -13.40 -0.78
N ILE A 139 24.24 -14.07 -1.93
CA ILE A 139 23.89 -15.50 -2.07
C ILE A 139 24.87 -16.36 -1.26
N SER A 140 26.18 -16.12 -1.37
CA SER A 140 27.18 -16.87 -0.60
C SER A 140 26.99 -16.73 0.91
N MET A 141 26.59 -15.53 1.36
CA MET A 141 26.30 -15.24 2.76
C MET A 141 25.02 -15.93 3.24
N ALA A 142 23.98 -15.93 2.41
CA ALA A 142 22.74 -16.64 2.70
C ALA A 142 22.93 -18.17 2.78
N TYR A 143 23.82 -18.74 1.95
CA TYR A 143 24.18 -20.16 2.04
C TYR A 143 25.10 -20.51 3.21
N ALA A 144 25.91 -19.55 3.68
CA ALA A 144 26.77 -19.74 4.84
C ALA A 144 25.99 -19.85 6.16
N ASP A 145 24.77 -19.32 6.18
CA ASP A 145 23.87 -19.40 7.34
C ASP A 145 22.85 -20.55 7.17
N PRO A 146 22.95 -21.63 7.95
CA PRO A 146 22.04 -22.77 7.84
C PRO A 146 20.61 -22.48 8.30
N ILE A 147 20.38 -21.38 9.03
CA ILE A 147 19.06 -20.97 9.53
C ILE A 147 18.30 -20.15 8.47
N TYR A 148 19.01 -19.65 7.45
CA TYR A 148 18.43 -18.76 6.45
C TYR A 148 17.40 -19.48 5.56
N PRO A 149 16.20 -18.90 5.34
CA PRO A 149 15.13 -19.56 4.61
C PRO A 149 15.46 -19.73 3.12
N ARG A 150 15.32 -20.96 2.60
CA ARG A 150 15.57 -21.30 1.19
C ARG A 150 14.73 -20.48 0.19
N ASN A 151 13.53 -20.07 0.59
CA ASN A 151 12.66 -19.25 -0.26
C ASN A 151 13.27 -17.85 -0.51
N GLU A 152 13.90 -17.25 0.50
CA GLU A 152 14.57 -15.95 0.36
C GLU A 152 15.85 -16.06 -0.47
N ILE A 153 16.57 -17.18 -0.38
CA ILE A 153 17.70 -17.48 -1.29
C ILE A 153 17.21 -17.50 -2.75
N THR A 154 16.05 -18.09 -2.99
CA THR A 154 15.47 -18.14 -4.35
C THR A 154 15.04 -16.75 -4.83
N ASN A 155 14.52 -15.91 -3.93
CA ASN A 155 14.22 -14.51 -4.22
C ASN A 155 15.49 -13.70 -4.54
N LEU A 156 16.60 -13.96 -3.86
CA LEU A 156 17.92 -13.39 -4.18
C LEU A 156 18.38 -13.74 -5.59
N TYR A 157 18.23 -15.00 -6.01
CA TYR A 157 18.50 -15.40 -7.40
C TYR A 157 17.61 -14.67 -8.41
N CYS A 158 16.33 -14.46 -8.09
CA CYS A 158 15.42 -13.68 -8.93
C CYS A 158 15.89 -12.23 -9.08
N LYS A 159 16.16 -11.54 -7.97
CA LYS A 159 16.68 -10.15 -7.98
C LYS A 159 18.02 -10.04 -8.72
N HIS A 160 18.90 -11.04 -8.56
CA HIS A 160 20.16 -11.12 -9.29
C HIS A 160 19.93 -11.25 -10.81
N ALA A 161 19.03 -12.15 -11.21
CA ALA A 161 18.65 -12.35 -12.61
C ALA A 161 18.07 -11.06 -13.22
N GLU A 162 17.19 -10.36 -12.50
CA GLU A 162 16.63 -9.09 -12.96
C GLU A 162 17.68 -7.99 -13.13
N HIS A 163 18.62 -7.88 -12.19
CA HIS A 163 19.71 -6.92 -12.28
C HIS A 163 20.60 -7.20 -13.50
N LEU A 164 20.98 -8.46 -13.72
CA LEU A 164 21.77 -8.87 -14.90
C LEU A 164 20.99 -8.63 -16.20
N TYR A 165 19.69 -8.90 -16.20
CA TYR A 165 18.81 -8.64 -17.34
C TYR A 165 18.76 -7.15 -17.69
N ARG A 166 18.62 -6.26 -16.69
CA ARG A 166 18.67 -4.80 -16.89
C ARG A 166 20.05 -4.31 -17.39
N LYS A 167 21.13 -5.00 -16.99
CA LYS A 167 22.49 -4.73 -17.45
C LYS A 167 22.73 -5.16 -18.91
N GLY A 168 21.84 -5.96 -19.49
CA GLY A 168 21.94 -6.48 -20.86
C GLY A 168 22.70 -7.81 -20.97
N ASP A 169 23.09 -8.42 -19.85
CA ASP A 169 23.71 -9.74 -19.83
C ASP A 169 22.64 -10.82 -19.68
N PHE A 170 22.00 -11.15 -20.81
CA PHE A 170 20.89 -12.11 -20.87
C PHE A 170 21.36 -13.56 -20.59
N ALA A 171 22.63 -13.87 -20.89
CA ALA A 171 23.27 -15.16 -20.62
C ALA A 171 23.39 -15.46 -19.14
N ALA A 172 24.09 -14.59 -18.43
CA ALA A 172 24.24 -14.75 -17.00
C ALA A 172 22.87 -14.68 -16.30
N ALA A 173 21.96 -13.79 -16.74
CA ALA A 173 20.62 -13.67 -16.17
C ALA A 173 19.81 -14.97 -16.30
N MET A 174 19.88 -15.65 -17.44
CA MET A 174 19.13 -16.90 -17.63
C MET A 174 19.62 -18.02 -16.71
N GLU A 175 20.93 -18.12 -16.48
CA GLU A 175 21.49 -19.11 -15.55
C GLU A 175 20.97 -18.89 -14.13
N GLN A 176 20.78 -17.64 -13.71
CA GLN A 176 20.18 -17.32 -12.43
C GLN A 176 18.68 -17.67 -12.39
N TYR A 177 17.93 -17.41 -13.47
CA TYR A 177 16.50 -17.78 -13.55
C TYR A 177 16.29 -19.29 -13.44
N ILE A 178 17.19 -20.12 -13.95
CA ILE A 178 17.10 -21.59 -13.82
C ILE A 178 17.10 -22.03 -12.35
N TYR A 179 17.81 -21.33 -11.46
CA TYR A 179 17.76 -21.63 -10.01
C TYR A 179 16.42 -21.26 -9.38
N THR A 180 15.61 -20.41 -10.00
CA THR A 180 14.29 -19.99 -9.50
C THR A 180 13.13 -20.91 -9.89
N ILE A 181 13.38 -21.90 -10.75
CA ILE A 181 12.35 -22.84 -11.22
C ILE A 181 11.79 -23.63 -10.04
N GLY A 182 10.47 -23.52 -9.85
CA GLY A 182 9.70 -24.13 -8.75
C GLY A 182 9.19 -23.14 -7.71
N SER A 183 9.79 -21.94 -7.62
CA SER A 183 9.31 -20.84 -6.77
C SER A 183 8.78 -19.65 -7.56
N LEU A 184 9.36 -19.38 -8.73
CA LEU A 184 8.92 -18.30 -9.63
C LEU A 184 8.02 -18.86 -10.74
N GLU A 185 6.97 -18.13 -11.09
CA GLU A 185 6.07 -18.50 -12.18
C GLU A 185 6.80 -18.48 -13.54
N SER A 186 6.69 -19.56 -14.30
CA SER A 186 7.44 -19.72 -15.56
C SER A 186 7.02 -18.73 -16.65
N SER A 187 5.76 -18.28 -16.63
CA SER A 187 5.22 -17.25 -17.52
C SER A 187 6.05 -15.96 -17.48
N HIS A 188 6.52 -15.56 -16.30
CA HIS A 188 7.30 -14.34 -16.09
C HIS A 188 8.63 -14.34 -16.86
N VAL A 189 9.35 -15.47 -16.82
CA VAL A 189 10.63 -15.62 -17.52
C VAL A 189 10.38 -15.77 -19.01
N ILE A 190 9.38 -16.57 -19.40
CA ILE A 190 9.05 -16.81 -20.81
C ILE A 190 8.77 -15.50 -21.54
N LEU A 191 7.89 -14.65 -21.00
CA LEU A 191 7.48 -13.39 -21.64
C LEU A 191 8.67 -12.43 -21.90
N ARG A 192 9.67 -12.43 -21.01
CA ARG A 192 10.86 -11.56 -21.14
C ARG A 192 11.83 -12.02 -22.23
N TYR A 193 11.82 -13.30 -22.60
CA TYR A 193 12.81 -13.92 -23.50
C TYR A 193 12.21 -14.35 -24.86
N LEU A 194 11.01 -13.87 -25.21
CA LEU A 194 10.37 -14.16 -26.51
C LEU A 194 11.03 -13.49 -27.72
N ASP A 195 11.89 -12.50 -27.51
CA ASP A 195 12.59 -11.80 -28.60
C ASP A 195 13.50 -12.73 -29.39
N ALA A 196 13.56 -12.56 -30.72
CA ALA A 196 14.36 -13.39 -31.62
C ALA A 196 15.82 -13.68 -31.18
N PRO A 197 16.63 -12.70 -30.73
CA PRO A 197 18.01 -12.97 -30.27
C PRO A 197 18.08 -13.76 -28.95
N LYS A 198 16.98 -13.85 -28.20
CA LYS A 198 16.90 -14.47 -26.86
C LYS A 198 16.33 -15.89 -26.88
N ILE A 199 15.82 -16.34 -28.04
CA ILE A 199 15.23 -17.68 -28.21
C ILE A 199 16.15 -18.84 -27.75
N PRO A 200 17.48 -18.84 -28.02
CA PRO A 200 18.35 -19.91 -27.52
C PRO A 200 18.33 -20.02 -25.99
N MET A 201 18.18 -18.89 -25.31
CA MET A 201 18.14 -18.80 -23.85
C MET A 201 16.82 -19.34 -23.32
N LEU A 202 15.73 -18.99 -23.99
CA LEU A 202 14.40 -19.46 -23.68
C LEU A 202 14.30 -20.99 -23.84
N ALA A 203 14.91 -21.55 -24.90
CA ALA A 203 14.99 -22.99 -25.08
C ALA A 203 15.69 -23.68 -23.89
N LYS A 204 16.85 -23.16 -23.45
CA LYS A 204 17.58 -23.67 -22.27
C LYS A 204 16.71 -23.65 -20.99
N TYR A 205 15.94 -22.59 -20.79
CA TYR A 205 15.02 -22.51 -19.64
C TYR A 205 13.89 -23.55 -19.70
N LEU A 206 13.26 -23.69 -20.87
CA LEU A 206 12.16 -24.63 -21.08
C LEU A 206 12.63 -26.09 -21.00
N GLU A 207 13.85 -26.39 -21.44
CA GLU A 207 14.49 -27.69 -21.25
C GLU A 207 14.68 -28.02 -19.77
N GLU A 208 15.22 -27.08 -18.98
CA GLU A 208 15.41 -27.27 -17.53
C GLU A 208 14.08 -27.42 -16.80
N LEU A 209 13.06 -26.69 -17.24
CA LEU A 209 11.71 -26.78 -16.71
C LEU A 209 11.07 -28.15 -17.01
N ARG A 210 11.35 -28.71 -18.20
CA ARG A 210 10.98 -30.08 -18.58
C ARG A 210 11.75 -31.12 -17.76
N ASN A 211 13.06 -30.95 -17.59
CA ASN A 211 13.91 -31.86 -16.79
C ASN A 211 13.44 -31.96 -15.33
N ARG A 212 12.90 -30.87 -14.77
CA ARG A 212 12.32 -30.82 -13.43
C ARG A 212 10.86 -31.31 -13.35
N LYS A 213 10.27 -31.78 -14.47
CA LYS A 213 8.87 -32.26 -14.57
C LYS A 213 7.82 -31.22 -14.19
N LEU A 214 8.11 -29.93 -14.38
CA LEU A 214 7.18 -28.82 -14.14
C LEU A 214 6.62 -28.23 -15.45
N ALA A 215 6.90 -28.88 -16.59
CA ALA A 215 6.45 -28.46 -17.91
C ALA A 215 4.96 -28.79 -18.16
N THR A 216 4.22 -27.79 -18.61
CA THR A 216 2.87 -27.95 -19.16
C THR A 216 2.96 -28.32 -20.64
N PRO A 217 1.90 -28.87 -21.25
CA PRO A 217 1.88 -29.12 -22.69
C PRO A 217 2.16 -27.86 -23.53
N VAL A 218 1.74 -26.68 -23.03
CA VAL A 218 2.01 -25.37 -23.66
C VAL A 218 3.52 -25.07 -23.65
N HIS A 219 4.23 -25.34 -22.54
CA HIS A 219 5.68 -25.16 -22.47
C HIS A 219 6.42 -26.06 -23.46
N ASN A 220 5.93 -27.29 -23.67
CA ASN A 220 6.53 -28.23 -24.63
C ASN A 220 6.31 -27.79 -26.09
N GLU A 221 5.13 -27.25 -26.43
CA GLU A 221 4.88 -26.68 -27.76
C GLU A 221 5.71 -25.41 -28.01
N LEU A 222 5.87 -24.57 -26.98
CA LEU A 222 6.72 -23.39 -27.05
C LEU A 222 8.19 -23.78 -27.25
N LEU A 223 8.67 -24.82 -26.55
CA LEU A 223 10.02 -25.35 -26.72
C LEU A 223 10.22 -25.88 -28.15
N ARG A 224 9.25 -26.62 -28.69
CA ARG A 224 9.25 -27.07 -30.10
C ARG A 224 9.34 -25.89 -31.06
N THR A 225 8.53 -24.86 -30.84
CA THR A 225 8.55 -23.62 -31.64
C THR A 225 9.91 -22.92 -31.56
N CYS A 226 10.56 -22.94 -30.39
CA CYS A 226 11.91 -22.41 -30.22
C CYS A 226 12.93 -23.20 -31.05
N TYR A 227 12.91 -24.54 -31.01
CA TYR A 227 13.83 -25.36 -31.81
C TYR A 227 13.62 -25.20 -33.32
N LEU A 228 12.37 -25.09 -33.78
CA LEU A 228 12.08 -24.80 -35.19
C LEU A 228 12.68 -23.45 -35.62
N LYS A 229 12.62 -22.42 -34.76
CA LYS A 229 13.26 -21.12 -35.01
C LYS A 229 14.79 -21.17 -34.95
N LEU A 230 15.37 -22.17 -34.27
CA LEU A 230 16.81 -22.41 -34.21
C LEU A 230 17.30 -23.37 -35.33
N ASN A 231 16.42 -23.79 -36.24
CA ASN A 231 16.65 -24.80 -37.28
C ASN A 231 17.07 -26.19 -36.75
N ASP A 232 16.73 -26.52 -35.50
CA ASP A 232 16.94 -27.85 -34.92
C ASP A 232 15.68 -28.71 -35.09
N ASN A 233 15.47 -29.19 -36.31
CA ASN A 233 14.29 -29.99 -36.66
C ASN A 233 14.30 -31.38 -35.97
N GLU A 234 15.48 -31.94 -35.71
CA GLU A 234 15.61 -33.25 -35.07
C GLU A 234 15.17 -33.21 -33.60
N ALA A 235 15.52 -32.15 -32.86
CA ALA A 235 15.05 -31.93 -31.50
C ALA A 235 13.53 -31.64 -31.46
N ALA A 236 13.00 -30.92 -32.45
CA ALA A 236 11.57 -30.63 -32.58
C ALA A 236 10.74 -31.90 -32.88
N ASP A 237 11.25 -32.81 -33.71
CA ASP A 237 10.58 -34.06 -34.06
C ASP A 237 10.63 -35.09 -32.92
N LYS A 238 11.72 -35.12 -32.14
CA LYS A 238 11.80 -35.93 -30.90
C LYS A 238 10.72 -35.55 -29.88
N LEU A 239 10.34 -34.27 -29.83
CA LEU A 239 9.23 -33.79 -28.98
C LEU A 239 7.86 -34.25 -29.49
N LEU A 240 7.69 -34.42 -30.80
CA LEU A 240 6.46 -34.94 -31.40
C LEU A 240 6.32 -36.46 -31.18
N ALA A 241 7.40 -37.21 -31.39
CA ALA A 241 7.40 -38.67 -31.25
C ALA A 241 7.06 -39.14 -29.81
N GLN A 242 7.30 -38.30 -28.80
CA GLN A 242 6.94 -38.58 -27.41
C GLN A 242 5.47 -38.28 -27.07
N ARG A 243 4.74 -37.64 -28.00
CA ARG A 243 3.31 -37.27 -27.87
C ARG A 243 2.39 -38.36 -28.46
N SER A 244 2.89 -39.16 -29.40
CA SER A 244 2.14 -40.24 -30.06
C SER A 244 2.18 -41.54 -29.25
N ALA A 245 1.33 -41.60 -28.23
CA ALA A 245 0.79 -42.85 -27.68
C ALA A 245 -0.65 -43.05 -28.22
N PRO A 246 -1.20 -44.28 -28.26
CA PRO A 246 -2.19 -44.74 -29.24
C PRO A 246 -3.62 -44.23 -28.98
N GLY A 247 -3.92 -42.97 -29.32
CA GLY A 247 -5.24 -42.34 -29.11
C GLY A 247 -5.90 -41.68 -30.33
N GLU A 248 -5.23 -41.57 -31.49
CA GLU A 248 -5.64 -40.72 -32.63
C GLU A 248 -6.94 -41.12 -33.34
N SER A 249 -7.39 -42.38 -33.27
CA SER A 249 -8.52 -42.87 -34.08
C SER A 249 -9.87 -42.18 -33.79
N ALA A 250 -10.11 -41.71 -32.57
CA ALA A 250 -11.41 -41.18 -32.17
C ALA A 250 -11.60 -39.69 -32.51
N VAL A 251 -10.56 -38.87 -32.36
CA VAL A 251 -10.61 -37.43 -32.59
C VAL A 251 -10.73 -37.11 -34.08
N GLU A 252 -10.00 -37.85 -34.94
CA GLU A 252 -10.12 -37.73 -36.39
C GLU A 252 -11.53 -38.10 -36.89
N THR A 253 -12.16 -39.11 -36.28
CA THR A 253 -13.53 -39.51 -36.60
C THR A 253 -14.52 -38.37 -36.31
N ILE A 254 -14.35 -37.67 -35.19
CA ILE A 254 -15.20 -36.51 -34.84
C ILE A 254 -14.96 -35.34 -35.81
N SER A 255 -13.71 -35.09 -36.20
CA SER A 255 -13.39 -34.06 -37.20
C SER A 255 -14.17 -34.28 -38.50
N ASN A 256 -14.24 -35.53 -38.97
CA ASN A 256 -14.99 -35.90 -40.18
C ASN A 256 -16.51 -35.78 -40.01
N LEU A 257 -17.02 -35.91 -38.78
CA LEU A 257 -18.43 -35.84 -38.44
C LEU A 257 -18.92 -34.42 -38.09
N THR A 258 -18.07 -33.40 -38.16
CA THR A 258 -18.46 -32.01 -37.86
C THR A 258 -19.61 -31.47 -38.72
N HIS A 259 -19.88 -32.08 -39.88
CA HIS A 259 -21.05 -31.79 -40.72
C HIS A 259 -22.38 -32.34 -40.18
N ASN A 260 -22.34 -33.38 -39.33
CA ASN A 260 -23.49 -34.03 -38.70
C ASN A 260 -23.40 -33.91 -37.17
N PRO A 261 -23.93 -32.84 -36.57
CA PRO A 261 -23.74 -32.53 -35.15
C PRO A 261 -24.34 -33.58 -34.21
N LYS A 262 -25.44 -34.24 -34.61
CA LYS A 262 -26.11 -35.27 -33.78
C LYS A 262 -25.28 -36.55 -33.66
N GLU A 263 -24.67 -36.98 -34.77
CA GLU A 263 -23.80 -38.16 -34.80
C GLU A 263 -22.48 -37.85 -34.09
N ALA A 264 -21.91 -36.66 -34.31
CA ALA A 264 -20.72 -36.21 -33.61
C ALA A 264 -20.91 -36.17 -32.09
N LEU A 265 -22.05 -35.66 -31.59
CA LEU A 265 -22.38 -35.67 -30.16
C LEU A 265 -22.57 -37.09 -29.62
N ALA A 266 -23.22 -37.99 -30.38
CA ALA A 266 -23.36 -39.39 -30.00
C ALA A 266 -21.99 -40.09 -29.89
N THR A 267 -21.09 -39.86 -30.85
CA THR A 267 -19.72 -40.39 -30.78
C THR A 267 -18.97 -39.82 -29.58
N LEU A 268 -19.11 -38.52 -29.29
CA LEU A 268 -18.53 -37.88 -28.11
C LEU A 268 -18.96 -38.56 -26.81
N CYS A 269 -20.25 -38.86 -26.66
CA CYS A 269 -20.79 -39.56 -25.49
C CYS A 269 -20.28 -41.00 -25.34
N THR A 270 -19.74 -41.62 -26.39
CA THR A 270 -19.10 -42.95 -26.30
C THR A 270 -17.63 -42.89 -25.89
N LEU A 271 -17.00 -41.70 -25.95
CA LEU A 271 -15.58 -41.52 -25.63
C LEU A 271 -15.34 -41.38 -24.13
N ASN A 272 -14.16 -41.84 -23.70
CA ASN A 272 -13.69 -41.65 -22.33
C ASN A 272 -13.50 -40.15 -22.03
N ALA A 273 -13.61 -39.76 -20.75
CA ALA A 273 -13.49 -38.36 -20.31
C ALA A 273 -12.31 -37.56 -20.93
N PRO A 274 -11.06 -38.07 -20.97
CA PRO A 274 -9.94 -37.32 -21.56
C PRO A 274 -10.08 -37.14 -23.08
N GLN A 275 -10.59 -38.14 -23.78
CA GLN A 275 -10.80 -38.09 -25.23
C GLN A 275 -11.96 -37.15 -25.59
N ALA A 276 -13.02 -37.15 -24.79
CA ALA A 276 -14.15 -36.23 -24.95
C ALA A 276 -13.74 -34.78 -24.69
N ALA A 277 -12.92 -34.53 -23.66
CA ALA A 277 -12.37 -33.21 -23.38
C ALA A 277 -11.47 -32.71 -24.52
N GLU A 278 -10.58 -33.54 -25.05
CA GLU A 278 -9.72 -33.20 -26.20
C GLU A 278 -10.54 -32.87 -27.45
N ALA A 279 -11.51 -33.72 -27.79
CA ALA A 279 -12.40 -33.48 -28.92
C ALA A 279 -13.21 -32.17 -28.76
N LEU A 280 -13.68 -31.84 -27.55
CA LEU A 280 -14.39 -30.58 -27.28
C LEU A 280 -13.47 -29.35 -27.33
N MET A 281 -12.19 -29.46 -26.95
CA MET A 281 -11.25 -28.35 -27.09
C MET A 281 -10.97 -28.02 -28.56
N VAL A 282 -10.94 -29.02 -29.45
CA VAL A 282 -10.66 -28.82 -30.88
C VAL A 282 -11.92 -28.49 -31.67
N HIS A 283 -13.02 -29.22 -31.46
CA HIS A 283 -14.24 -29.15 -32.28
C HIS A 283 -15.44 -28.54 -31.54
N GLY A 284 -15.30 -28.14 -30.28
CA GLY A 284 -16.40 -27.63 -29.47
C GLY A 284 -17.10 -26.42 -30.05
N ALA A 285 -16.38 -25.51 -30.74
CA ALA A 285 -16.99 -24.33 -31.37
C ALA A 285 -17.97 -24.71 -32.50
N ALA A 286 -17.63 -25.69 -33.32
CA ALA A 286 -18.50 -26.17 -34.40
C ALA A 286 -19.74 -26.87 -33.83
N LEU A 287 -19.56 -27.69 -32.78
CA LEU A 287 -20.66 -28.38 -32.10
C LEU A 287 -21.58 -27.40 -31.37
N ALA A 288 -21.02 -26.42 -30.67
CA ALA A 288 -21.80 -25.40 -29.97
C ALA A 288 -22.59 -24.51 -30.92
N ARG A 289 -22.12 -24.27 -32.15
CA ARG A 289 -22.89 -23.54 -33.17
C ARG A 289 -24.14 -24.31 -33.62
N ALA A 290 -24.05 -25.63 -33.71
CA ALA A 290 -25.14 -26.47 -34.20
C ALA A 290 -26.10 -26.94 -33.09
N ALA A 291 -25.57 -27.29 -31.92
CA ALA A 291 -26.28 -27.86 -30.78
C ALA A 291 -25.72 -27.30 -29.45
N PRO A 292 -25.99 -26.01 -29.14
CA PRO A 292 -25.33 -25.32 -28.05
C PRO A 292 -25.71 -25.87 -26.66
N LYS A 293 -26.98 -26.26 -26.44
CA LYS A 293 -27.45 -26.70 -25.13
C LYS A 293 -26.93 -28.08 -24.78
N GLU A 294 -26.89 -28.96 -25.77
CA GLU A 294 -26.41 -30.33 -25.66
C GLU A 294 -24.90 -30.35 -25.44
N THR A 295 -24.15 -29.54 -26.22
CA THR A 295 -22.71 -29.36 -26.04
C THR A 295 -22.39 -28.76 -24.66
N ALA A 296 -23.18 -27.80 -24.19
CA ALA A 296 -23.05 -27.21 -22.85
C ALA A 296 -23.28 -28.23 -21.73
N GLY A 297 -24.26 -29.12 -21.87
CA GLY A 297 -24.52 -30.20 -20.91
C GLY A 297 -23.30 -31.12 -20.74
N ILE A 298 -22.67 -31.54 -21.84
CA ILE A 298 -21.46 -32.38 -21.81
C ILE A 298 -20.29 -31.64 -21.13
N VAL A 299 -20.08 -30.37 -21.49
CA VAL A 299 -19.02 -29.53 -20.90
C VAL A 299 -19.22 -29.36 -19.39
N VAL A 300 -20.46 -29.12 -18.95
CA VAL A 300 -20.79 -29.04 -17.52
C VAL A 300 -20.48 -30.36 -16.81
N SER A 301 -20.89 -31.51 -17.37
CA SER A 301 -20.59 -32.83 -16.79
C SER A 301 -19.09 -33.10 -16.65
N LEU A 302 -18.28 -32.68 -17.65
CA LEU A 302 -16.82 -32.76 -17.57
C LEU A 302 -16.23 -31.83 -16.50
N CYS A 303 -16.75 -30.61 -16.38
CA CYS A 303 -16.27 -29.63 -15.40
C CYS A 303 -16.67 -29.97 -13.95
N VAL A 304 -17.80 -30.62 -13.74
CA VAL A 304 -18.27 -31.06 -12.41
C VAL A 304 -17.66 -32.42 -12.02
N GLY A 305 -17.18 -33.21 -12.98
CA GLY A 305 -16.58 -34.53 -12.75
C GLY A 305 -17.61 -35.67 -12.72
N THR A 306 -18.81 -35.44 -13.28
CA THR A 306 -19.92 -36.40 -13.36
C THR A 306 -20.04 -37.04 -14.74
N TYR A 307 -19.11 -36.76 -15.64
CA TYR A 307 -19.10 -37.33 -16.98
C TYR A 307 -18.88 -38.85 -16.93
N SER A 308 -19.82 -39.61 -17.50
CA SER A 308 -19.66 -41.03 -17.80
C SER A 308 -20.34 -41.38 -19.12
N PRO A 309 -19.63 -42.12 -20.00
CA PRO A 309 -20.20 -42.60 -21.25
C PRO A 309 -21.46 -43.46 -21.06
N ALA A 310 -21.48 -44.29 -20.00
CA ALA A 310 -22.60 -45.16 -19.69
C ALA A 310 -23.84 -44.37 -19.21
N ALA A 311 -23.63 -43.36 -18.36
CA ALA A 311 -24.72 -42.52 -17.85
C ALA A 311 -25.33 -41.62 -18.95
N LEU A 312 -24.48 -41.13 -19.87
CA LEU A 312 -24.92 -40.35 -21.03
C LEU A 312 -25.64 -41.20 -22.08
N ALA A 313 -25.20 -42.45 -22.30
CA ALA A 313 -25.90 -43.40 -23.17
C ALA A 313 -27.30 -43.76 -22.62
N GLU A 314 -27.42 -44.03 -21.31
CA GLU A 314 -28.72 -44.27 -20.66
C GLU A 314 -29.65 -43.03 -20.70
N ALA A 315 -29.07 -41.83 -20.61
CA ALA A 315 -29.83 -40.58 -20.73
C ALA A 315 -30.26 -40.29 -22.18
N ALA A 316 -29.50 -40.74 -23.17
CA ALA A 316 -29.83 -40.61 -24.59
C ALA A 316 -30.97 -41.55 -25.03
N GLU A 317 -31.09 -42.75 -24.43
CA GLU A 317 -32.17 -43.70 -24.73
C GLU A 317 -33.54 -43.27 -24.16
N LYS A 318 -33.56 -42.52 -23.06
CA LYS A 318 -34.77 -41.91 -22.49
C LYS A 318 -35.06 -40.60 -23.21
N ALA A 319 -35.51 -40.72 -24.46
CA ALA A 319 -35.78 -39.59 -25.35
C ALA A 319 -36.82 -38.62 -24.77
N ASP A 320 -36.33 -37.58 -24.10
CA ASP A 320 -36.86 -36.21 -24.18
C ASP A 320 -35.74 -35.21 -23.83
N GLY A 321 -34.78 -35.12 -24.75
CA GLY A 321 -33.83 -34.02 -24.87
C GLY A 321 -32.74 -33.93 -23.80
N ALA A 322 -31.48 -33.86 -24.25
CA ALA A 322 -30.36 -33.31 -23.49
C ALA A 322 -30.61 -31.87 -22.94
N GLY A 323 -31.79 -31.28 -23.19
CA GLY A 323 -32.33 -30.13 -22.48
C GLY A 323 -32.53 -30.33 -20.97
N ARG A 324 -32.71 -31.57 -20.47
CA ARG A 324 -32.84 -31.83 -19.02
C ARG A 324 -31.52 -31.77 -18.24
N LEU A 325 -30.35 -31.72 -18.91
CA LEU A 325 -29.05 -31.60 -18.23
C LEU A 325 -28.82 -30.23 -17.57
N LEU A 326 -29.54 -29.20 -18.00
CA LEU A 326 -29.45 -27.84 -17.42
C LEU A 326 -30.40 -27.62 -16.23
N GLU A 327 -31.37 -28.51 -16.02
CA GLU A 327 -32.48 -28.33 -15.08
C GLU A 327 -32.39 -29.23 -13.83
N TYR A 328 -31.56 -30.27 -13.86
CA TYR A 328 -31.30 -31.09 -12.68
C TYR A 328 -30.28 -30.41 -11.75
N ALA A 329 -30.72 -30.07 -10.54
CA ALA A 329 -29.83 -29.95 -9.40
C ALA A 329 -29.19 -31.33 -9.18
N LEU A 330 -27.93 -31.46 -9.57
CA LEU A 330 -27.12 -32.67 -9.32
C LEU A 330 -26.63 -32.67 -7.87
N ASP A 331 -27.58 -32.56 -6.94
CA ASP A 331 -27.32 -32.92 -5.55
C ASP A 331 -27.26 -34.46 -5.49
N GLU A 332 -26.11 -34.94 -5.02
CA GLU A 332 -25.80 -36.34 -4.71
C GLU A 332 -25.58 -37.28 -5.92
N ARG A 333 -24.31 -37.42 -6.36
CA ARG A 333 -23.64 -38.72 -6.58
C ARG A 333 -22.15 -38.60 -6.94
N THR A 334 -21.43 -39.63 -6.52
CA THR A 334 -20.00 -39.95 -6.69
C THR A 334 -19.32 -39.35 -7.92
N ARG A 335 -18.22 -38.60 -7.73
CA ARG A 335 -17.32 -38.17 -8.81
C ARG A 335 -16.89 -39.38 -9.63
N GLN A 336 -17.18 -39.37 -10.93
CA GLN A 336 -16.88 -40.46 -11.86
C GLN A 336 -15.60 -40.21 -12.67
N CYS A 337 -15.20 -38.94 -12.80
CA CYS A 337 -13.94 -38.55 -13.43
C CYS A 337 -13.29 -37.36 -12.69
N GLU A 338 -12.02 -37.08 -13.01
CA GLU A 338 -11.37 -35.87 -12.54
C GLU A 338 -12.07 -34.63 -13.15
N PRO A 339 -12.36 -33.59 -12.35
CA PRO A 339 -12.98 -32.36 -12.85
C PRO A 339 -12.04 -31.61 -13.81
N TYR A 340 -12.57 -31.21 -14.96
CA TYR A 340 -11.82 -30.39 -15.92
C TYR A 340 -11.99 -28.90 -15.65
N ALA A 341 -10.95 -28.12 -15.96
CA ALA A 341 -10.98 -26.69 -15.76
C ALA A 341 -11.86 -25.98 -16.81
N VAL A 342 -12.79 -25.14 -16.35
CA VAL A 342 -13.82 -24.51 -17.19
C VAL A 342 -13.22 -23.67 -18.33
N HIS A 343 -12.05 -23.04 -18.10
CA HIS A 343 -11.40 -22.18 -19.09
C HIS A 343 -11.08 -22.90 -20.41
N LEU A 344 -10.87 -24.22 -20.38
CA LEU A 344 -10.57 -25.03 -21.57
C LEU A 344 -11.69 -25.01 -22.61
N PHE A 345 -12.95 -24.84 -22.17
CA PHE A 345 -14.13 -24.95 -23.04
C PHE A 345 -14.77 -23.61 -23.38
N THR A 346 -14.29 -22.52 -22.80
CA THR A 346 -14.93 -21.19 -22.93
C THR A 346 -14.93 -20.65 -24.37
N ALA A 347 -13.87 -20.92 -25.13
CA ALA A 347 -13.75 -20.55 -26.54
C ALA A 347 -14.86 -21.14 -27.41
N ALA A 348 -15.43 -22.30 -27.03
CA ALA A 348 -16.49 -22.97 -27.79
C ALA A 348 -17.80 -22.18 -27.80
N PHE A 349 -18.07 -21.35 -26.77
CA PHE A 349 -19.35 -20.68 -26.59
C PHE A 349 -19.31 -19.16 -26.82
N LEU A 350 -18.23 -18.63 -27.41
CA LEU A 350 -18.09 -17.19 -27.68
C LEU A 350 -19.20 -16.64 -28.58
N GLU A 351 -19.70 -17.45 -29.52
CA GLU A 351 -20.81 -17.08 -30.42
C GLU A 351 -22.19 -17.10 -29.72
N ASN A 352 -22.29 -17.75 -28.54
CA ASN A 352 -23.54 -17.97 -27.81
C ASN A 352 -23.42 -17.54 -26.34
N PRO A 353 -23.42 -16.23 -26.05
CA PRO A 353 -23.16 -15.69 -24.71
C PRO A 353 -24.17 -16.17 -23.65
N LYS A 354 -25.44 -16.36 -24.01
CA LYS A 354 -26.49 -16.88 -23.11
C LYS A 354 -26.18 -18.28 -22.59
N VAL A 355 -25.61 -19.12 -23.45
CA VAL A 355 -25.28 -20.52 -23.12
C VAL A 355 -23.99 -20.58 -22.32
N LEU A 356 -23.01 -19.73 -22.67
CA LEU A 356 -21.80 -19.54 -21.85
C LEU A 356 -22.16 -19.13 -20.42
N ARG A 357 -23.08 -18.17 -20.23
CA ARG A 357 -23.55 -17.75 -18.90
C ARG A 357 -24.17 -18.93 -18.14
N LEU A 358 -25.00 -19.75 -18.78
CA LEU A 358 -25.60 -20.93 -18.16
C LEU A 358 -24.55 -21.93 -17.69
N VAL A 359 -23.53 -22.22 -18.51
CA VAL A 359 -22.40 -23.09 -18.14
C VAL A 359 -21.66 -22.52 -16.93
N LEU A 360 -21.27 -21.25 -16.98
CA LEU A 360 -20.54 -20.59 -15.91
C LEU A 360 -21.35 -20.52 -14.60
N ALA A 361 -22.64 -20.20 -14.68
CA ALA A 361 -23.54 -20.17 -13.53
C ALA A 361 -23.70 -21.54 -12.89
N HIS A 362 -23.82 -22.60 -13.70
CA HIS A 362 -23.93 -23.98 -13.21
C HIS A 362 -22.62 -24.44 -12.56
N CYS A 363 -21.46 -24.15 -13.18
CA CYS A 363 -20.16 -24.39 -12.58
C CYS A 363 -19.98 -23.65 -11.24
N ASN A 364 -20.42 -22.38 -11.16
CA ASN A 364 -20.35 -21.60 -9.93
C ASN A 364 -21.21 -22.20 -8.81
N ARG A 365 -22.45 -22.62 -9.11
CA ARG A 365 -23.36 -23.27 -8.14
C ARG A 365 -22.78 -24.59 -7.61
N ASN A 366 -22.07 -25.35 -8.44
CA ASN A 366 -21.41 -26.60 -8.05
C ASN A 366 -20.01 -26.42 -7.44
N LYS A 367 -19.60 -25.18 -7.12
CA LYS A 367 -18.29 -24.84 -6.53
C LYS A 367 -17.10 -25.30 -7.39
N CYS A 368 -17.25 -25.34 -8.71
CA CYS A 368 -16.13 -25.51 -9.63
C CYS A 368 -15.21 -24.28 -9.53
N TYR A 369 -13.90 -24.48 -9.66
CA TYR A 369 -12.96 -23.37 -9.71
C TYR A 369 -13.15 -22.57 -11.01
N LEU A 370 -13.53 -21.30 -10.86
CA LEU A 370 -13.59 -20.32 -11.94
C LEU A 370 -12.39 -19.38 -11.78
N THR A 371 -11.71 -19.04 -12.88
CA THR A 371 -10.66 -18.02 -12.84
C THR A 371 -11.30 -16.63 -12.61
N PRO A 372 -10.54 -15.63 -12.12
CA PRO A 372 -11.03 -14.26 -11.98
C PRO A 372 -11.67 -13.70 -13.26
N THR A 373 -11.05 -13.99 -14.42
CA THR A 373 -11.56 -13.61 -15.74
C THR A 373 -12.91 -14.23 -16.05
N LEU A 374 -13.13 -15.51 -15.71
CA LEU A 374 -14.42 -16.16 -15.94
C LEU A 374 -15.51 -15.68 -14.98
N ARG A 375 -15.15 -15.31 -13.75
CA ARG A 375 -16.10 -14.67 -12.83
C ARG A 375 -16.48 -13.27 -13.29
N ARG A 376 -15.52 -12.51 -13.82
CA ARG A 376 -15.75 -11.24 -14.50
C ARG A 376 -16.76 -11.40 -15.65
N THR A 377 -16.49 -12.33 -16.56
CA THR A 377 -17.39 -12.63 -17.69
C THR A 377 -18.77 -13.10 -17.22
N LEU A 378 -18.86 -13.92 -16.15
CA LEU A 378 -20.14 -14.33 -15.58
C LEU A 378 -20.94 -13.12 -15.06
N LEU A 379 -20.29 -12.17 -14.38
CA LEU A 379 -20.94 -10.94 -13.91
C LEU A 379 -21.42 -10.07 -15.07
N GLU A 380 -20.55 -9.82 -16.07
CA GLU A 380 -20.88 -9.05 -17.29
C GLU A 380 -22.10 -9.64 -18.00
N LEU A 381 -22.08 -10.94 -18.29
CA LEU A 381 -23.19 -11.62 -18.96
C LEU A 381 -24.48 -11.65 -18.13
N THR A 382 -24.36 -11.70 -16.80
CA THR A 382 -25.55 -11.65 -15.91
C THR A 382 -26.21 -10.29 -15.94
N LEU A 383 -25.41 -9.21 -15.93
CA LEU A 383 -25.90 -7.83 -16.01
C LEU A 383 -26.48 -7.51 -17.40
N ASP A 384 -25.87 -8.01 -18.47
CA ASP A 384 -26.40 -7.87 -19.83
C ASP A 384 -27.76 -8.55 -19.98
N GLU A 385 -27.92 -9.77 -19.44
CA GLU A 385 -29.22 -10.45 -19.46
C GLU A 385 -30.25 -9.79 -18.52
N TRP A 386 -29.84 -9.19 -17.40
CA TRP A 386 -30.72 -8.36 -16.55
C TRP A 386 -31.24 -7.14 -17.32
N LYS A 387 -30.34 -6.40 -17.97
CA LYS A 387 -30.68 -5.22 -18.79
C LYS A 387 -31.58 -5.58 -19.97
N ALA A 388 -31.33 -6.73 -20.60
CA ALA A 388 -32.19 -7.25 -21.66
C ALA A 388 -33.58 -7.67 -21.15
N ALA A 389 -33.67 -8.30 -19.97
CA ALA A 389 -34.94 -8.67 -19.36
C ALA A 389 -35.80 -7.45 -19.04
N GLY A 390 -35.20 -6.39 -18.48
CA GLY A 390 -35.90 -5.12 -18.24
C GLY A 390 -36.42 -4.47 -19.53
N LYS A 391 -35.63 -4.49 -20.61
CA LYS A 391 -36.09 -3.99 -21.94
C LYS A 391 -37.23 -4.82 -22.53
N ASN A 392 -37.26 -6.13 -22.26
CA ASN A 392 -38.27 -7.04 -22.78
C ASN A 392 -39.52 -7.13 -21.89
N GLY A 393 -39.53 -6.49 -20.71
CA GLY A 393 -40.65 -6.51 -19.77
C GLY A 393 -40.81 -7.83 -18.99
N ASP A 394 -39.77 -8.68 -18.94
CA ASP A 394 -39.79 -9.94 -18.19
C ASP A 394 -39.39 -9.71 -16.73
N THR A 395 -40.38 -9.40 -15.89
CA THR A 395 -40.17 -9.01 -14.49
C THR A 395 -39.61 -10.13 -13.61
N GLU A 396 -39.91 -11.39 -13.91
CA GLU A 396 -39.41 -12.53 -13.11
C GLU A 396 -37.96 -12.87 -13.46
N ALA A 397 -37.60 -12.85 -14.76
CA ALA A 397 -36.22 -12.99 -15.16
C ALA A 397 -35.36 -11.83 -14.64
N GLU A 398 -35.87 -10.60 -14.69
CA GLU A 398 -35.18 -9.42 -14.17
C GLU A 398 -34.87 -9.54 -12.67
N LYS A 399 -35.85 -9.90 -11.84
CA LYS A 399 -35.65 -10.10 -10.39
C LYS A 399 -34.64 -11.21 -10.11
N LEU A 400 -34.72 -12.33 -10.84
CA LEU A 400 -33.80 -13.45 -10.66
C LEU A 400 -32.36 -13.03 -10.97
N ARG A 401 -32.13 -12.31 -12.07
CA ARG A 401 -30.78 -11.87 -12.46
C ARG A 401 -30.24 -10.77 -11.58
N ARG A 402 -31.10 -9.86 -11.12
CA ARG A 402 -30.75 -8.90 -10.08
C ARG A 402 -30.23 -9.60 -8.82
N LYS A 403 -30.93 -10.64 -8.35
CA LYS A 403 -30.48 -11.44 -7.21
C LYS A 403 -29.14 -12.13 -7.47
N GLU A 404 -28.96 -12.74 -8.65
CA GLU A 404 -27.69 -13.37 -9.03
C GLU A 404 -26.52 -12.37 -9.06
N ALA A 405 -26.73 -11.18 -9.64
CA ALA A 405 -25.72 -10.12 -9.68
C ALA A 405 -25.34 -9.63 -8.27
N ILE A 406 -26.32 -9.40 -7.39
CA ILE A 406 -26.06 -9.02 -5.99
C ILE A 406 -25.27 -10.11 -5.28
N THR A 407 -25.68 -11.38 -5.42
CA THR A 407 -24.94 -12.49 -4.79
C THR A 407 -23.49 -12.53 -5.28
N ALA A 408 -23.24 -12.34 -6.58
CA ALA A 408 -21.90 -12.30 -7.15
C ALA A 408 -21.05 -11.13 -6.62
N LEU A 409 -21.66 -9.97 -6.35
CA LEU A 409 -20.98 -8.81 -5.77
C LEU A 409 -20.72 -8.94 -4.27
N THR A 410 -21.57 -9.66 -3.54
CA THR A 410 -21.42 -9.90 -2.09
C THR A 410 -20.53 -11.08 -1.74
N ASP A 411 -20.35 -12.04 -2.66
CA ASP A 411 -19.54 -13.23 -2.42
C ASP A 411 -18.06 -12.88 -2.20
N ALA A 412 -17.36 -13.70 -1.39
CA ALA A 412 -15.93 -13.57 -1.14
C ALA A 412 -15.12 -13.60 -2.45
N HIS A 413 -15.63 -14.31 -3.46
CA HIS A 413 -15.06 -14.40 -4.80
C HIS A 413 -15.09 -13.08 -5.59
N CYS A 414 -15.90 -12.08 -5.19
CA CYS A 414 -15.85 -10.75 -5.79
C CYS A 414 -14.49 -10.08 -5.55
N ARG A 415 -13.83 -10.39 -4.42
CA ARG A 415 -12.46 -9.91 -4.14
C ARG A 415 -11.42 -10.43 -5.13
N GLU A 416 -11.67 -11.58 -5.75
CA GLU A 416 -10.78 -12.12 -6.79
C GLU A 416 -10.94 -11.39 -8.13
N ILE A 417 -12.12 -10.82 -8.43
CA ILE A 417 -12.36 -10.00 -9.63
C ILE A 417 -11.63 -8.65 -9.49
N GLY A 418 -11.60 -8.10 -8.27
CA GLY A 418 -11.09 -6.76 -7.98
C GLY A 418 -12.24 -5.74 -7.88
N ASP A 419 -12.27 -4.97 -6.80
CA ASP A 419 -13.39 -4.07 -6.49
C ASP A 419 -13.57 -2.94 -7.53
N TYR A 420 -12.46 -2.40 -8.05
CA TYR A 420 -12.48 -1.38 -9.11
C TYR A 420 -12.96 -1.94 -10.45
N ASP A 421 -12.53 -3.16 -10.80
CA ASP A 421 -12.97 -3.83 -12.03
C ASP A 421 -14.46 -4.15 -11.98
N ALA A 422 -14.95 -4.63 -10.82
CA ALA A 422 -16.38 -4.83 -10.59
C ALA A 422 -17.16 -3.52 -10.70
N LEU A 423 -16.62 -2.40 -10.19
CA LEU A 423 -17.27 -1.10 -10.26
C LEU A 423 -17.45 -0.63 -11.71
N VAL A 424 -16.42 -0.76 -12.55
CA VAL A 424 -16.50 -0.40 -13.98
C VAL A 424 -17.59 -1.22 -14.69
N ILE A 425 -17.66 -2.52 -14.43
CA ILE A 425 -18.65 -3.41 -15.04
C ILE A 425 -20.08 -3.01 -14.64
N VAL A 426 -20.29 -2.73 -13.36
CA VAL A 426 -21.59 -2.35 -12.82
C VAL A 426 -22.04 -0.98 -13.34
N GLN A 427 -21.12 -0.01 -13.43
CA GLN A 427 -21.40 1.32 -14.01
C GLN A 427 -21.74 1.26 -15.50
N LEU A 428 -21.01 0.45 -16.29
CA LEU A 428 -21.32 0.24 -17.71
C LEU A 428 -22.71 -0.40 -17.91
N ALA A 429 -23.11 -1.29 -17.01
CA ALA A 429 -24.44 -1.89 -17.03
C ALA A 429 -25.53 -0.88 -16.61
N GLY A 430 -25.21 0.07 -15.73
CA GLY A 430 -26.15 1.00 -15.09
C GLY A 430 -26.88 0.37 -13.90
N PHE A 431 -26.19 -0.50 -13.14
CA PHE A 431 -26.78 -1.26 -12.05
C PHE A 431 -26.59 -0.56 -10.68
N ALA A 432 -27.49 0.37 -10.37
CA ALA A 432 -27.43 1.28 -9.22
C ALA A 432 -27.13 0.63 -7.86
N GLU A 433 -27.78 -0.50 -7.56
CA GLU A 433 -27.61 -1.21 -6.28
C GLU A 433 -26.21 -1.80 -6.11
N GLY A 434 -25.62 -2.27 -7.21
CA GLY A 434 -24.24 -2.75 -7.21
C GLY A 434 -23.24 -1.61 -7.01
N GLU A 435 -23.53 -0.42 -7.55
CA GLU A 435 -22.68 0.75 -7.37
C GLU A 435 -22.64 1.17 -5.90
N LEU A 436 -23.80 1.24 -5.24
CA LEU A 436 -23.89 1.56 -3.81
C LEU A 436 -23.07 0.57 -2.96
N LEU A 437 -23.25 -0.74 -3.19
CA LEU A 437 -22.48 -1.79 -2.50
C LEU A 437 -20.97 -1.63 -2.69
N LEU A 438 -20.54 -1.27 -3.90
CA LEU A 438 -19.12 -1.10 -4.22
C LEU A 438 -18.56 0.22 -3.71
N TYR A 439 -19.31 1.33 -3.74
CA TYR A 439 -18.90 2.60 -3.15
C TYR A 439 -18.76 2.49 -1.63
N GLU A 440 -19.68 1.78 -0.96
CA GLU A 440 -19.56 1.47 0.47
C GLU A 440 -18.32 0.64 0.75
N ARG A 441 -18.05 -0.41 -0.05
CA ARG A 441 -16.89 -1.28 0.14
C ARG A 441 -15.56 -0.57 -0.14
N LEU A 442 -15.50 0.27 -1.18
CA LEU A 442 -14.34 1.06 -1.59
C LEU A 442 -14.16 2.35 -0.77
N GLN A 443 -15.09 2.65 0.15
CA GLN A 443 -15.10 3.89 0.95
C GLN A 443 -15.10 5.17 0.08
N MET A 444 -15.78 5.13 -1.06
CA MET A 444 -15.92 6.27 -1.97
C MET A 444 -17.06 7.20 -1.54
N VAL A 445 -16.86 7.87 -0.40
CA VAL A 445 -17.91 8.68 0.25
C VAL A 445 -18.50 9.77 -0.66
N PRO A 446 -17.72 10.56 -1.44
CA PRO A 446 -18.30 11.59 -2.30
C PRO A 446 -19.26 11.05 -3.37
N MET A 447 -18.92 9.91 -3.98
CA MET A 447 -19.76 9.27 -5.00
C MET A 447 -21.03 8.66 -4.37
N LEU A 448 -20.89 8.10 -3.18
CA LEU A 448 -22.01 7.56 -2.40
C LEU A 448 -23.00 8.67 -2.00
N LEU A 449 -22.49 9.83 -1.56
CA LEU A 449 -23.29 11.00 -1.22
C LEU A 449 -24.03 11.58 -2.42
N ALA A 450 -23.34 11.74 -3.56
CA ALA A 450 -23.99 12.20 -4.79
C ALA A 450 -25.12 11.26 -5.20
N ARG A 451 -24.92 9.94 -5.09
CA ARG A 451 -25.95 8.96 -5.44
C ARG A 451 -27.14 8.96 -4.48
N TYR A 452 -26.91 9.09 -3.18
CA TYR A 452 -27.99 9.25 -2.20
C TYR A 452 -28.74 10.58 -2.36
N ALA A 453 -28.04 11.64 -2.78
CA ALA A 453 -28.67 12.91 -3.09
C ALA A 453 -29.56 12.83 -4.35
N GLU A 454 -29.13 12.12 -5.39
CA GLU A 454 -29.94 11.85 -6.59
C GLU A 454 -31.20 11.03 -6.29
N ASP A 455 -31.13 10.04 -5.38
CA ASP A 455 -32.28 9.20 -5.01
C ASP A 455 -33.33 9.98 -4.20
N GLY A 456 -32.89 10.92 -3.34
CA GLY A 456 -33.75 11.86 -2.61
C GLY A 456 -34.73 11.24 -1.60
N GLY A 457 -34.79 9.91 -1.50
CA GLY A 457 -35.72 9.17 -0.64
C GLY A 457 -35.34 9.21 0.85
N ASP A 458 -36.32 8.99 1.73
CA ASP A 458 -36.12 9.02 3.20
C ASP A 458 -34.98 8.10 3.66
N ARG A 459 -34.91 6.88 3.14
CA ARG A 459 -33.83 5.93 3.45
C ARG A 459 -32.44 6.49 3.11
N ALA A 460 -32.30 7.16 1.97
CA ALA A 460 -31.05 7.75 1.52
C ALA A 460 -30.64 8.92 2.43
N ARG A 461 -31.58 9.83 2.76
CA ARG A 461 -31.35 10.95 3.67
C ARG A 461 -30.93 10.48 5.07
N ARG A 462 -31.60 9.46 5.62
CA ARG A 462 -31.22 8.84 6.90
C ARG A 462 -29.84 8.20 6.87
N GLN A 463 -29.45 7.58 5.76
CA GLN A 463 -28.10 7.03 5.59
C GLN A 463 -27.04 8.15 5.52
N MET A 464 -27.31 9.26 4.83
CA MET A 464 -26.42 10.43 4.80
C MET A 464 -26.20 11.03 6.20
N LEU A 465 -27.25 11.16 7.01
CA LEU A 465 -27.15 11.57 8.42
C LEU A 465 -26.35 10.58 9.27
N ALA A 466 -26.56 9.27 9.07
CA ALA A 466 -25.80 8.23 9.77
C ALA A 466 -24.30 8.26 9.40
N MET A 467 -23.96 8.61 8.15
CA MET A 467 -22.58 8.82 7.73
C MET A 467 -21.95 10.05 8.39
N CYS A 468 -22.68 11.17 8.53
CA CYS A 468 -22.19 12.37 9.22
C CYS A 468 -21.85 12.11 10.71
N ARG A 469 -22.56 11.18 11.35
CA ARG A 469 -22.25 10.76 12.73
C ARG A 469 -20.92 10.00 12.81
N LYS A 470 -20.50 9.31 11.74
CA LYS A 470 -19.23 8.58 11.67
C LYS A 470 -18.07 9.46 11.21
N ASP A 471 -18.31 10.31 10.22
CA ASP A 471 -17.33 11.27 9.69
C ASP A 471 -17.90 12.70 9.73
N PRO A 472 -17.42 13.55 10.65
CA PRO A 472 -17.84 14.94 10.74
C PRO A 472 -17.46 15.83 9.56
N GLN A 473 -16.49 15.43 8.72
CA GLN A 473 -15.96 16.29 7.65
C GLN A 473 -16.93 16.40 6.47
N ILE A 474 -17.73 15.37 6.23
CA ILE A 474 -18.71 15.32 5.13
C ILE A 474 -20.00 16.08 5.41
N LEU A 475 -20.17 16.61 6.63
CA LEU A 475 -21.39 17.27 7.05
C LEU A 475 -21.72 18.51 6.21
N ALA A 476 -20.70 19.21 5.71
CA ALA A 476 -20.90 20.35 4.81
C ALA A 476 -21.48 19.92 3.46
N ASP A 477 -21.01 18.78 2.93
CA ASP A 477 -21.48 18.22 1.66
C ASP A 477 -22.93 17.71 1.81
N VAL A 478 -23.23 17.02 2.91
CA VAL A 478 -24.59 16.55 3.22
C VAL A 478 -25.58 17.71 3.40
N LEU A 479 -25.20 18.76 4.13
CA LEU A 479 -26.02 19.97 4.26
C LEU A 479 -26.26 20.63 2.90
N GLY A 480 -25.24 20.70 2.04
CA GLY A 480 -25.38 21.22 0.68
C GLY A 480 -26.35 20.40 -0.17
N HIS A 481 -26.26 19.07 -0.10
CA HIS A 481 -27.19 18.19 -0.81
C HIS A 481 -28.64 18.30 -0.27
N PHE A 482 -28.85 18.39 1.05
CA PHE A 482 -30.18 18.58 1.62
C PHE A 482 -30.79 19.94 1.24
N VAL A 483 -29.98 21.01 1.21
CA VAL A 483 -30.41 22.33 0.72
C VAL A 483 -30.80 22.26 -0.76
N GLY A 484 -30.03 21.53 -1.58
CA GLY A 484 -30.34 21.30 -2.99
C GLY A 484 -31.68 20.58 -3.18
N ILE A 485 -31.86 19.44 -2.50
CA ILE A 485 -33.09 18.62 -2.54
C ILE A 485 -34.30 19.42 -2.05
N ALA A 486 -34.14 20.22 -0.98
CA ALA A 486 -35.21 21.06 -0.47
C ALA A 486 -35.58 22.17 -1.47
N GLY A 487 -34.61 22.82 -2.11
CA GLY A 487 -34.87 23.86 -3.10
C GLY A 487 -35.58 23.34 -4.34
N ASP A 488 -35.13 22.20 -4.88
CA ASP A 488 -35.74 21.58 -6.08
C ASP A 488 -37.22 21.20 -5.83
N LYS A 489 -37.57 20.78 -4.61
CA LYS A 489 -38.94 20.44 -4.22
C LYS A 489 -39.82 21.68 -3.98
N ILE A 490 -39.29 22.69 -3.30
CA ILE A 490 -40.00 23.95 -3.02
C ILE A 490 -40.36 24.71 -4.30
N ASP A 491 -39.51 24.66 -5.33
CA ASP A 491 -39.82 25.28 -6.62
C ASP A 491 -40.79 24.44 -7.48
N HIS A 492 -40.85 23.12 -7.30
CA HIS A 492 -41.81 22.26 -7.99
C HIS A 492 -43.26 22.49 -7.50
N ASP A 493 -43.45 22.73 -6.20
CA ASP A 493 -44.78 23.00 -5.60
C ASP A 493 -45.31 24.41 -5.92
N ARG A 494 -44.43 25.36 -6.28
CA ARG A 494 -44.82 26.71 -6.74
C ARG A 494 -45.46 26.73 -8.12
N LEU A 495 -45.29 25.67 -8.91
CA LEU A 495 -45.79 25.56 -10.27
C LEU A 495 -47.12 24.77 -10.36
N GLU A 496 -47.46 23.98 -9.34
CA GLU A 496 -48.70 23.21 -9.26
C GLU A 496 -49.64 23.77 -8.17
N ASP A 497 -50.45 24.77 -8.53
CA ASP A 497 -51.54 25.30 -7.68
C ASP A 497 -52.73 24.31 -7.66
N ASP A 498 -52.52 23.11 -7.11
CA ASP A 498 -53.61 22.18 -6.78
C ASP A 498 -53.52 21.74 -5.32
N GLY A 499 -54.47 22.22 -4.53
CA GLY A 499 -54.54 21.98 -3.10
C GLY A 499 -54.78 20.51 -2.77
N GLY A 500 -53.72 19.79 -2.39
CA GLY A 500 -53.86 18.43 -1.92
C GLY A 500 -52.60 17.78 -1.34
N SER A 501 -52.34 17.98 -0.03
CA SER A 501 -51.59 17.04 0.82
C SER A 501 -50.11 16.75 0.47
N VAL A 502 -49.27 17.79 0.33
CA VAL A 502 -47.80 17.63 0.10
C VAL A 502 -46.94 18.09 1.30
N ASN A 503 -47.51 18.78 2.31
CA ASN A 503 -46.74 19.37 3.42
C ASN A 503 -45.88 18.39 4.26
N SER A 504 -46.16 17.08 4.27
CA SER A 504 -45.43 16.16 5.18
C SER A 504 -43.99 15.90 4.73
N GLU A 505 -43.75 15.69 3.44
CA GLU A 505 -42.41 15.33 2.95
C GLU A 505 -41.44 16.52 2.94
N GLU A 506 -41.94 17.73 2.72
CA GLU A 506 -41.14 18.95 2.84
C GLU A 506 -40.74 19.19 4.29
N GLU A 507 -41.69 19.05 5.22
CA GLU A 507 -41.45 19.22 6.65
C GLU A 507 -40.44 18.17 7.16
N GLU A 508 -40.49 16.93 6.66
CA GLU A 508 -39.49 15.89 6.93
C GLU A 508 -38.07 16.27 6.48
N ILE A 509 -37.91 16.86 5.29
CA ILE A 509 -36.58 17.29 4.80
C ILE A 509 -36.06 18.47 5.62
N LEU A 510 -36.94 19.41 5.97
CA LEU A 510 -36.57 20.53 6.84
C LEU A 510 -36.16 20.04 8.24
N ASP A 511 -36.81 19.00 8.75
CA ASP A 511 -36.41 18.33 10.00
C ASP A 511 -35.07 17.61 9.88
N ASP A 512 -34.79 16.95 8.74
CA ASP A 512 -33.48 16.35 8.46
C ASP A 512 -32.36 17.42 8.43
N ILE A 513 -32.65 18.63 7.91
CA ILE A 513 -31.72 19.78 7.96
C ILE A 513 -31.52 20.26 9.40
N ARG A 514 -32.60 20.37 10.20
CA ARG A 514 -32.49 20.72 11.63
C ARG A 514 -31.61 19.72 12.36
N GLU A 515 -31.82 18.42 12.13
CA GLU A 515 -31.00 17.35 12.71
C GLU A 515 -29.52 17.50 12.30
N ALA A 516 -29.24 17.72 11.01
CA ALA A 516 -27.87 17.96 10.54
C ALA A 516 -27.21 19.18 11.20
N LEU A 517 -27.96 20.26 11.44
CA LEU A 517 -27.47 21.46 12.15
C LEU A 517 -27.18 21.18 13.63
N THR A 518 -28.00 20.37 14.31
CA THR A 518 -27.71 19.94 15.69
C THR A 518 -26.44 19.08 15.75
N LEU A 519 -26.22 18.21 14.75
CA LEU A 519 -24.98 17.44 14.63
C LEU A 519 -23.78 18.37 14.42
N ALA A 520 -23.89 19.37 13.54
CA ALA A 520 -22.85 20.36 13.28
C ALA A 520 -22.42 21.11 14.55
N ARG A 521 -23.41 21.50 15.37
CA ARG A 521 -23.17 22.13 16.66
C ARG A 521 -22.44 21.19 17.62
N SER A 522 -22.91 19.95 17.77
CA SER A 522 -22.34 18.99 18.71
C SER A 522 -20.90 18.59 18.38
N GLN A 523 -20.57 18.54 17.09
CA GLN A 523 -19.25 18.12 16.60
C GLN A 523 -18.26 19.29 16.48
N GLY A 524 -18.74 20.53 16.32
CA GLY A 524 -17.91 21.74 16.28
C GLY A 524 -16.98 21.85 15.07
N VAL A 525 -17.19 21.05 14.01
CA VAL A 525 -16.26 20.93 12.87
C VAL A 525 -16.43 22.05 11.84
N LEU A 526 -17.61 22.66 11.76
CA LEU A 526 -17.93 23.68 10.75
C LEU A 526 -18.12 25.06 11.38
N PRO A 527 -17.43 26.11 10.86
CA PRO A 527 -17.66 27.47 11.29
C PRO A 527 -19.11 27.92 11.01
N PRO A 528 -19.78 28.63 11.93
CA PRO A 528 -21.16 29.10 11.75
C PRO A 528 -21.38 29.92 10.47
N VAL A 529 -20.37 30.70 10.07
CA VAL A 529 -20.38 31.50 8.83
C VAL A 529 -20.46 30.60 7.59
N ARG A 530 -19.78 29.45 7.60
CA ARG A 530 -19.82 28.50 6.50
C ARG A 530 -21.18 27.80 6.40
N ILE A 531 -21.79 27.49 7.54
CA ILE A 531 -23.13 26.89 7.60
C ILE A 531 -24.18 27.86 7.07
N ALA A 532 -24.13 29.13 7.50
CA ALA A 532 -25.04 30.16 6.99
C ALA A 532 -24.93 30.34 5.46
N ARG A 533 -23.70 30.23 4.92
CA ARG A 533 -23.43 30.29 3.48
C ARG A 533 -24.06 29.11 2.73
N ILE A 534 -23.90 27.90 3.25
CA ILE A 534 -24.48 26.68 2.66
C ILE A 534 -26.02 26.74 2.67
N LEU A 535 -26.63 27.16 3.78
CA LEU A 535 -28.10 27.32 3.88
C LEU A 535 -28.65 28.39 2.94
N ALA A 536 -27.84 29.39 2.59
CA ALA A 536 -28.16 30.42 1.60
C ALA A 536 -27.96 29.96 0.14
N GLY A 537 -27.69 28.67 -0.09
CA GLY A 537 -27.50 28.09 -1.43
C GLY A 537 -26.16 28.45 -2.08
N GLU A 538 -25.23 29.05 -1.34
CA GLU A 538 -23.86 29.24 -1.82
C GLU A 538 -23.09 27.94 -1.54
N GLY A 539 -22.83 27.16 -2.59
CA GLY A 539 -22.33 25.78 -2.52
C GLY A 539 -21.13 25.52 -1.61
N VAL A 540 -20.80 24.24 -1.43
CA VAL A 540 -19.95 23.73 -0.34
C VAL A 540 -18.47 24.13 -0.41
N GLY A 541 -18.02 24.72 -1.52
CA GLY A 541 -16.63 25.10 -1.76
C GLY A 541 -16.09 26.19 -0.82
N GLN A 542 -14.87 26.00 -0.31
CA GLN A 542 -14.10 27.08 0.32
C GLN A 542 -13.61 28.03 -0.78
N PHE A 543 -14.25 29.19 -0.90
CA PHE A 543 -13.88 30.27 -1.84
C PHE A 543 -13.98 29.90 -3.32
N SER A 544 -15.19 29.80 -3.86
CA SER A 544 -15.39 30.04 -5.30
C SER A 544 -15.45 31.55 -5.55
N SER A 545 -14.45 32.09 -6.25
CA SER A 545 -14.47 33.45 -6.82
C SER A 545 -14.78 33.43 -8.32
N THR A 546 -15.18 32.29 -8.87
CA THR A 546 -15.68 32.21 -10.25
C THR A 546 -17.19 32.31 -10.21
N ALA A 547 -17.68 33.53 -10.24
CA ALA A 547 -19.01 33.82 -10.76
C ALA A 547 -19.04 33.31 -12.21
N VAL A 548 -19.51 32.08 -12.40
CA VAL A 548 -20.01 31.65 -13.70
C VAL A 548 -21.40 32.26 -13.79
N ASP A 549 -21.48 33.31 -14.62
CA ASP A 549 -22.70 33.99 -15.02
C ASP A 549 -23.58 32.97 -15.76
N GLY A 550 -24.46 32.32 -15.01
CA GLY A 550 -25.42 31.33 -15.49
C GLY A 550 -26.50 31.21 -14.44
N LYS A 551 -27.76 31.30 -14.87
CA LYS A 551 -28.95 31.16 -14.01
C LYS A 551 -28.94 29.80 -13.30
N GLU A 552 -28.29 29.71 -12.15
CA GLU A 552 -28.65 28.74 -11.12
C GLU A 552 -29.61 29.47 -10.20
N GLU A 553 -30.89 29.12 -10.26
CA GLU A 553 -31.84 29.49 -9.21
C GLU A 553 -31.22 29.05 -7.89
N LYS A 554 -30.98 30.01 -7.00
CA LYS A 554 -30.33 29.71 -5.72
C LYS A 554 -31.35 28.95 -4.89
N ASN A 555 -31.19 27.64 -4.80
CA ASN A 555 -31.94 26.77 -3.90
C ASN A 555 -31.67 27.20 -2.45
N THR A 556 -32.55 28.03 -1.88
CA THR A 556 -32.44 28.58 -0.53
C THR A 556 -33.45 27.94 0.41
N VAL A 557 -33.03 27.65 1.64
CA VAL A 557 -33.91 27.10 2.69
C VAL A 557 -34.52 28.24 3.53
N PRO A 558 -35.77 28.11 4.03
CA PRO A 558 -36.38 29.11 4.90
C PRO A 558 -35.56 29.40 6.16
N LEU A 559 -35.48 30.69 6.53
CA LEU A 559 -34.71 31.14 7.71
C LEU A 559 -35.19 30.48 9.02
N SER A 560 -36.45 30.05 9.10
CA SER A 560 -37.05 29.37 10.25
C SER A 560 -36.27 28.12 10.70
N VAL A 561 -35.62 27.43 9.77
CA VAL A 561 -34.85 26.21 10.02
C VAL A 561 -33.52 26.50 10.71
N ALA A 562 -32.95 27.68 10.47
CA ALA A 562 -31.66 28.10 11.01
C ALA A 562 -31.78 28.86 12.34
N LEU A 563 -32.98 29.31 12.72
CA LEU A 563 -33.19 30.18 13.89
C LEU A 563 -32.73 29.52 15.20
N ASP A 564 -33.05 28.24 15.41
CA ASP A 564 -32.67 27.53 16.63
C ASP A 564 -31.14 27.40 16.73
N TYR A 565 -30.49 27.00 15.64
CA TYR A 565 -29.03 26.88 15.56
C TYR A 565 -28.31 28.22 15.77
N VAL A 566 -28.77 29.28 15.10
CA VAL A 566 -28.18 30.63 15.20
C VAL A 566 -28.43 31.23 16.58
N GLY A 567 -29.64 31.07 17.14
CA GLY A 567 -29.99 31.54 18.47
C GLY A 567 -29.08 30.95 19.54
N ASP A 568 -28.90 29.62 19.49
CA ASP A 568 -28.02 28.89 20.41
C ASP A 568 -26.56 29.38 20.37
N ILE A 569 -26.02 29.65 19.18
CA ILE A 569 -24.64 30.15 19.00
C ILE A 569 -24.49 31.59 19.50
N LEU A 570 -25.50 32.43 19.24
CA LEU A 570 -25.51 33.81 19.72
C LEU A 570 -25.57 33.87 21.25
N ASP A 571 -26.29 32.94 21.89
CA ASP A 571 -26.34 32.86 23.35
C ASP A 571 -25.04 32.33 23.95
N GLU A 572 -24.40 31.35 23.32
CA GLU A 572 -23.09 30.84 23.75
C GLU A 572 -21.99 31.90 23.61
N SER A 573 -21.92 32.58 22.47
CA SER A 573 -20.98 33.69 22.27
C SER A 573 -21.25 34.86 23.22
N ARG A 574 -22.52 35.17 23.54
CA ARG A 574 -22.86 36.20 24.55
C ARG A 574 -22.37 35.82 25.95
N LYS A 575 -22.50 34.54 26.35
CA LYS A 575 -21.98 34.05 27.63
C LYS A 575 -20.46 34.13 27.67
N GLU A 576 -19.79 33.74 26.60
CA GLU A 576 -18.33 33.79 26.51
C GLU A 576 -17.80 35.22 26.52
N ILE A 577 -18.44 36.15 25.80
CA ILE A 577 -18.10 37.57 25.84
C ILE A 577 -18.27 38.12 27.27
N SER A 578 -19.33 37.71 27.99
CA SER A 578 -19.54 38.13 29.38
C SER A 578 -18.45 37.58 30.31
N ARG A 579 -18.03 36.33 30.11
CA ARG A 579 -16.94 35.68 30.86
C ARG A 579 -15.60 36.40 30.64
N LEU A 580 -15.23 36.62 29.38
CA LEU A 580 -14.00 37.31 29.01
C LEU A 580 -13.99 38.77 29.51
N ARG A 581 -15.13 39.46 29.48
CA ARG A 581 -15.26 40.79 30.10
C ARG A 581 -15.00 40.74 31.60
N GLY A 582 -15.54 39.75 32.31
CA GLY A 582 -15.26 39.53 33.73
C GLY A 582 -13.78 39.26 34.00
N GLU A 583 -13.12 38.40 33.22
CA GLU A 583 -11.68 38.14 33.37
C GLU A 583 -10.83 39.40 33.12
N VAL A 584 -11.20 40.22 32.14
CA VAL A 584 -10.52 41.50 31.87
C VAL A 584 -10.74 42.48 33.02
N GLU A 585 -11.94 42.52 33.62
CA GLU A 585 -12.23 43.34 34.80
C GLU A 585 -11.41 42.90 36.01
N GLU A 586 -11.35 41.59 36.30
CA GLU A 586 -10.51 41.02 37.37
C GLU A 586 -9.02 41.30 37.15
N TYR A 587 -8.54 41.18 35.91
CA TYR A 587 -7.16 41.50 35.55
C TYR A 587 -6.86 42.99 35.75
N ASN A 588 -7.78 43.88 35.35
CA ASN A 588 -7.66 45.32 35.55
C ASN A 588 -7.64 45.66 37.06
N GLU A 589 -8.47 45.02 37.87
CA GLU A 589 -8.45 45.20 39.33
C GLU A 589 -7.12 44.75 39.94
N LEU A 590 -6.57 43.62 39.48
CA LEU A 590 -5.26 43.14 39.92
C LEU A 590 -4.14 44.12 39.54
N CYS A 591 -4.15 44.65 38.32
CA CYS A 591 -3.21 45.67 37.87
C CYS A 591 -3.31 46.95 38.72
N ASN A 592 -4.52 47.45 38.97
CA ASN A 592 -4.75 48.65 39.79
C ASN A 592 -4.28 48.43 41.24
N LYS A 593 -4.48 47.24 41.79
CA LYS A 593 -3.99 46.88 43.13
C LYS A 593 -2.47 46.83 43.19
N MET A 594 -1.84 46.22 42.19
CA MET A 594 -0.38 46.16 42.09
C MET A 594 0.23 47.54 41.91
N GLU A 595 -0.41 48.43 41.14
CA GLU A 595 -0.03 49.84 40.99
C GLU A 595 -0.14 50.59 42.33
N SER A 596 -1.23 50.41 43.07
CA SER A 596 -1.39 50.97 44.43
C SER A 596 -0.35 50.43 45.42
N ASP A 597 0.02 49.15 45.34
CA ASP A 597 1.05 48.55 46.19
C ASP A 597 2.42 49.15 45.87
N ILE A 598 2.75 49.35 44.58
CA ILE A 598 3.97 50.02 44.13
C ILE A 598 4.02 51.48 44.65
N ASP A 599 2.92 52.23 44.54
CA ASP A 599 2.83 53.60 45.06
C ASP A 599 2.97 53.68 46.59
N SER A 600 2.44 52.68 47.32
CA SER A 600 2.62 52.57 48.76
C SER A 600 4.08 52.32 49.15
N LEU A 601 4.80 51.48 48.39
CA LEU A 601 6.22 51.22 48.59
C LEU A 601 7.06 52.45 48.25
N LEU A 602 6.73 53.17 47.18
CA LEU A 602 7.42 54.40 46.78
C LEU A 602 7.19 55.56 47.77
N SER A 603 6.00 55.64 48.39
CA SER A 603 5.70 56.62 49.44
C SER A 603 6.37 56.26 50.78
N GLY A 604 6.45 54.97 51.15
CA GLY A 604 7.20 54.51 52.32
C GLY A 604 8.72 54.76 52.23
N VAL A 605 9.27 54.80 51.02
CA VAL A 605 10.68 55.17 50.78
C VAL A 605 10.92 56.69 50.94
N ARG A 606 9.88 57.53 50.81
CA ARG A 606 10.02 58.99 50.98
C ARG A 606 10.16 59.43 52.44
N GLU A 607 9.77 58.62 53.43
CA GLU A 607 9.96 58.95 54.85
C GLU A 607 11.34 58.57 55.40
N SER A 608 12.17 57.83 54.66
CA SER A 608 13.46 57.31 55.13
C SER A 608 14.71 57.81 54.38
N SER A 609 14.60 58.84 53.54
CA SER A 609 15.76 59.40 52.84
C SER A 609 15.72 60.93 52.68
N SER A 610 16.19 61.64 53.71
CA SER A 610 16.73 63.00 53.54
C SER A 610 18.10 62.92 52.83
N ALA A 611 18.11 62.72 51.51
CA ALA A 611 19.30 62.90 50.68
C ALA A 611 18.92 63.15 49.20
N SER A 612 19.03 64.41 48.79
CA SER A 612 19.11 64.94 47.41
C SER A 612 18.43 64.15 46.27
N LYS A 613 17.19 64.53 45.93
CA LYS A 613 16.66 64.37 44.58
C LYS A 613 17.55 65.15 43.61
N LYS A 614 18.22 64.48 42.67
CA LYS A 614 18.54 65.10 41.39
C LYS A 614 17.28 64.96 40.54
N ASP A 615 16.59 66.07 40.30
CA ASP A 615 15.55 66.11 39.27
C ASP A 615 16.19 65.72 37.94
N ILE A 616 15.66 64.68 37.32
CA ILE A 616 16.01 64.33 35.95
C ILE A 616 15.13 65.23 35.08
N ASP A 617 15.75 66.23 34.48
CA ASP A 617 15.08 67.12 33.53
C ASP A 617 14.78 66.34 32.23
N VAL A 618 13.51 65.95 32.11
CA VAL A 618 12.99 65.18 30.97
C VAL A 618 13.11 66.02 29.68
N ASP A 619 13.07 67.35 29.77
CA ASP A 619 13.19 68.24 28.60
C ASP A 619 14.63 68.28 28.06
N GLU A 620 15.66 68.18 28.92
CA GLU A 620 17.06 68.03 28.50
C GLU A 620 17.28 66.68 27.78
N MET A 621 16.57 65.63 28.20
CA MET A 621 16.65 64.30 27.60
C MET A 621 15.99 64.24 26.21
N TYR A 622 14.83 64.88 26.05
CA TYR A 622 14.18 65.00 24.73
C TYR A 622 14.93 65.95 23.80
N ALA A 623 15.57 67.00 24.32
CA ALA A 623 16.44 67.86 23.52
C ALA A 623 17.63 67.08 22.95
N ARG A 624 18.27 66.21 23.75
CA ARG A 624 19.35 65.33 23.30
C ARG A 624 18.91 64.31 22.25
N LEU A 625 17.71 63.76 22.39
CA LEU A 625 17.11 62.82 21.42
C LEU A 625 16.70 63.50 20.10
N ARG A 626 16.29 64.77 20.12
CA ARG A 626 16.06 65.53 18.88
C ARG A 626 17.36 65.84 18.15
N THR A 627 18.40 66.27 18.87
CA THR A 627 19.71 66.53 18.25
C THR A 627 20.35 65.27 17.65
N SER A 628 20.11 64.08 18.23
CA SER A 628 20.62 62.82 17.66
C SER A 628 19.83 62.32 16.44
N MET A 629 18.58 62.78 16.25
CA MET A 629 17.78 62.47 15.06
C MET A 629 18.04 63.45 13.90
N GLU A 630 18.43 64.69 14.17
CA GLU A 630 18.73 65.69 13.13
C GLU A 630 20.14 65.53 12.51
N GLU A 631 21.08 64.86 13.18
CA GLU A 631 22.44 64.58 12.65
C GLU A 631 22.54 63.32 11.78
N GLY A 632 21.42 62.64 11.47
CA GLY A 632 21.38 61.48 10.55
C GLY A 632 21.56 61.81 9.07
N GLY A 633 21.84 63.08 8.73
CA GLY A 633 21.84 63.62 7.37
C GLY A 633 23.18 64.13 6.86
N SER A 634 24.33 63.56 7.23
CA SER A 634 25.53 63.71 6.38
C SER A 634 26.57 62.62 6.64
N ALA A 635 27.13 62.10 5.56
CA ALA A 635 28.14 61.05 5.57
C ALA A 635 29.41 61.49 6.32
N GLY A 636 29.76 60.74 7.37
CA GLY A 636 31.02 60.90 8.09
C GLY A 636 31.33 59.66 8.93
N THR A 637 32.40 58.96 8.58
CA THR A 637 32.87 57.72 9.19
C THR A 637 33.28 57.94 10.66
N VAL A 638 32.51 57.37 11.60
CA VAL A 638 32.91 57.26 13.03
C VAL A 638 32.74 55.78 13.45
N PRO A 639 33.74 55.15 14.09
CA PRO A 639 33.65 53.75 14.49
C PRO A 639 32.57 53.56 15.57
N PRO A 640 31.81 52.45 15.56
CA PRO A 640 30.72 52.26 16.50
C PRO A 640 31.27 52.12 17.93
N SER A 641 30.69 52.86 18.86
CA SER A 641 30.91 52.72 20.29
C SER A 641 30.65 51.28 20.74
N GLN A 642 31.41 50.83 21.75
CA GLN A 642 31.38 49.46 22.28
C GLN A 642 29.98 48.97 22.70
N GLU A 643 29.09 49.90 23.10
CA GLU A 643 27.70 49.63 23.50
C GLU A 643 26.80 49.22 22.33
N ASN A 644 27.03 49.73 21.12
CA ASN A 644 26.22 49.34 19.95
C ASN A 644 26.51 47.92 19.46
N ARG A 645 27.73 47.42 19.69
CA ARG A 645 28.09 46.03 19.36
C ARG A 645 27.47 45.01 20.32
N THR A 646 27.35 45.34 21.61
CA THR A 646 26.77 44.45 22.61
C THR A 646 25.25 44.34 22.48
N LEU A 647 24.57 45.43 22.11
CA LEU A 647 23.13 45.44 21.82
C LEU A 647 22.78 44.59 20.59
N GLN A 648 23.48 44.77 19.47
CA GLN A 648 23.27 43.96 18.27
C GLN A 648 23.58 42.46 18.50
N ALA A 649 24.60 42.17 19.32
CA ALA A 649 24.96 40.79 19.67
C ALA A 649 23.90 40.12 20.58
N ARG A 650 23.25 40.89 21.47
CA ARG A 650 22.12 40.41 22.30
C ARG A 650 20.87 40.17 21.49
N GLU A 651 20.54 41.03 20.53
CA GLU A 651 19.40 40.81 19.64
C GLU A 651 19.62 39.60 18.72
N ALA A 652 20.86 39.40 18.24
CA ALA A 652 21.23 38.23 17.46
C ALA A 652 21.08 36.93 18.28
N PHE A 653 21.46 36.94 19.56
CA PHE A 653 21.23 35.82 20.48
C PHE A 653 19.75 35.46 20.57
N TRP A 654 18.87 36.42 20.89
CA TRP A 654 17.43 36.14 21.06
C TRP A 654 16.75 35.68 19.78
N ARG A 655 17.20 36.19 18.61
CA ARG A 655 16.72 35.73 17.31
C ARG A 655 17.08 34.27 17.04
N GLU A 656 18.31 33.87 17.34
CA GLU A 656 18.80 32.50 17.12
C GLU A 656 18.22 31.52 18.17
N MET A 657 18.00 31.96 19.42
CA MET A 657 17.35 31.18 20.48
C MET A 657 15.89 30.84 20.17
N ASN A 658 15.16 31.74 19.49
CA ASN A 658 13.78 31.52 19.09
C ASN A 658 13.63 30.63 17.85
N GLN A 659 14.70 30.44 17.07
CA GLN A 659 14.68 29.68 15.80
C GLN A 659 15.35 28.30 15.91
N SER A 660 16.14 28.03 16.96
CA SER A 660 16.85 26.76 17.11
C SER A 660 16.00 25.68 17.80
N GLU A 661 16.07 24.44 17.26
CA GLU A 661 15.50 23.24 17.90
C GLU A 661 16.28 22.82 19.15
N ASP A 662 17.60 23.02 19.18
CA ASP A 662 18.43 22.79 20.36
C ASP A 662 18.93 24.12 20.96
N ARG A 663 18.27 24.50 22.07
CA ARG A 663 18.51 25.78 22.76
C ARG A 663 19.82 25.77 23.53
N PHE A 664 20.31 24.59 23.92
CA PHE A 664 21.51 24.47 24.75
C PHE A 664 22.78 24.74 23.95
N GLU A 665 22.86 24.23 22.71
CA GLU A 665 23.98 24.51 21.80
C GLU A 665 24.08 26.01 21.46
N THR A 666 22.94 26.67 21.28
CA THR A 666 22.88 28.11 21.02
C THR A 666 23.43 28.90 22.22
N ILE A 667 23.07 28.51 23.46
CA ILE A 667 23.62 29.14 24.67
C ILE A 667 25.14 28.93 24.74
N CYS A 668 25.65 27.71 24.53
CA CYS A 668 27.09 27.44 24.54
C CYS A 668 27.87 28.23 23.47
N LYS A 669 27.28 28.42 22.28
CA LYS A 669 27.86 29.18 21.17
C LYS A 669 27.97 30.68 21.48
N PHE A 670 27.03 31.26 22.22
CA PHE A 670 27.07 32.68 22.61
C PHE A 670 27.82 32.94 23.92
N PHE A 671 27.87 31.96 24.81
CA PHE A 671 28.72 31.97 26.01
C PHE A 671 30.22 31.92 25.66
N SER A 672 30.61 31.06 24.71
CA SER A 672 32.00 31.00 24.21
C SER A 672 32.45 32.28 23.49
N LYS A 673 31.51 33.09 23.01
CA LYS A 673 31.77 34.41 22.40
C LYS A 673 31.78 35.56 23.42
N GLY A 674 31.55 35.28 24.71
CA GLY A 674 31.56 36.30 25.78
C GLY A 674 30.43 37.33 25.71
N ILE A 675 29.35 37.02 24.98
CA ILE A 675 28.18 37.91 24.81
C ILE A 675 27.19 37.74 25.98
N ILE A 676 27.18 36.55 26.57
CA ILE A 676 26.43 36.19 27.77
C ILE A 676 27.47 35.86 28.83
N GLN A 677 27.42 36.55 29.98
CA GLN A 677 28.30 36.32 31.12
C GLN A 677 27.73 35.26 32.06
#